data_AF-A0AAV9NVG7-F1
#
_entry.id   AF-A0AAV9NVG7-F1
#
_cell.length_a   1.000
_cell.length_b   1.000
_cell.length_c   1.000
_cell.angle_alpha   90.00
_cell.angle_beta   90.00
_cell.angle_gamma   90.00
#
_symmetry.space_group_name_H-M   'P 1'
#
loop_
_entity.id
_entity.type
_entity.pdbx_description
1 polymer ?
#
loop_
_entity_poly.entity_id
_entity_poly.type
_entity_poly.pdbx_seq_one_letter_code
_entity_poly.pdbx_strand_id
1 'polypeptide(L)'
;MASSRSLSPGDATPVAEFLHFLSKHQSPGLRFGSSLQKCMFVPQDELQAYLSGARLQALLESVCRQRFTQKDVNTAAVQSRRRILAILILIGRGDLIKRCFTAHAPSDENLPFELQPSQFSFDTFRRFYEEQWAFCAHSFQEGEIDSHILENTILPIYGLEEKDLGGPQPLLSCGYIHTTSVDTRCVHEFVIKTYNLNGDLASISYRNELEALKTLSLNKNASKSIVKFYGSFTQQDSHHVILEYADQGTLRDFYQKFSHPKMENDVTDFWEHLFNLAVGLRQIHHIELLEGDHTSTFHGVHQDLRPSNILVFCKGEASPYRFTFKIGNFSHSHYGLSDEDNSKNHGGVSMRIRTYGPPGCYLIRPAYREVVRAQRNGDIWSLACIFSEATSWVTDGPQAVEEYRNQRKQALSQVPGFKDGDCFHDGSDVLPEVKAWHAHLAMLRRAGDYVTPNIWHTLLQQCLEVDEQRLRAFQLCNKTIELLGQQRNRVCHDYFYRGDDNNKGWPPAGRFCGSSGPAMMRANQEKPSEDLDSMGTTALDVPNPPTAKKSEPNSNNSPGSSTLSTPPNVNPGIEFEKPLCPVHQHGPAMRLPELSFKEVSDWISRRKSFTLKKDKDNEKLPNHDYLNRVAGRDHIFLIDDAVSMKDYWPEVAKVFKALSYLTKTVDDDRIIEAHFTVSAATHKSSKSSILLSKVQERGLQLAATSNPETACDKILREWKNKVTRNKFRNLVGLSKPSMPGVTLYILTDGVWEDQSDLSSFIRDVVRFMDEYDMPRKHIGIQFIRFGNSTRGAERLRVLDSGLGLRRDIVDTIPSTGNVFKILLGPVDPTFDDDECTCGGEANI
;
A
#
# COMPACT_ATOMS: atom_id res chain seq x y z
N MET A 1 24.42 -29.31 25.89
CA MET A 1 25.57 -28.51 26.38
C MET A 1 26.33 -29.28 27.45
N ALA A 2 27.63 -29.47 27.25
CA ALA A 2 28.50 -30.25 28.13
C ALA A 2 29.04 -29.40 29.32
N SER A 3 29.14 -30.07 30.47
CA SER A 3 29.60 -29.57 31.77
C SER A 3 30.92 -28.79 31.73
N SER A 4 30.96 -27.68 32.47
CA SER A 4 32.10 -26.78 32.64
C SER A 4 33.25 -27.44 33.41
N ARG A 5 34.40 -27.66 32.77
CA ARG A 5 35.69 -27.86 33.44
C ARG A 5 36.64 -26.74 33.03
N SER A 6 37.15 -26.00 34.01
CA SER A 6 38.18 -24.98 33.83
C SER A 6 39.54 -25.64 33.53
N LEU A 7 40.14 -25.34 32.39
CA LEU A 7 41.50 -25.73 32.03
C LEU A 7 42.49 -24.62 32.40
N SER A 8 43.64 -24.99 32.95
CA SER A 8 44.75 -24.10 33.30
C SER A 8 45.52 -23.60 32.06
N PRO A 9 46.20 -22.43 32.12
CA PRO A 9 46.65 -21.69 30.93
C PRO A 9 47.82 -22.29 30.12
N GLY A 10 48.36 -23.45 30.51
CA GLY A 10 49.58 -24.01 29.92
C GLY A 10 49.40 -25.18 28.93
N ASP A 11 48.22 -25.82 28.89
CA ASP A 11 47.99 -27.10 28.17
C ASP A 11 46.76 -27.09 27.24
N ALA A 12 46.25 -25.94 26.86
CA ALA A 12 45.05 -25.87 26.01
C ALA A 12 45.40 -26.20 24.54
N THR A 13 44.77 -27.24 23.98
CA THR A 13 44.86 -27.51 22.54
C THR A 13 44.17 -26.42 21.74
N PRO A 14 44.54 -26.16 20.46
CA PRO A 14 43.88 -25.14 19.63
C PRO A 14 42.35 -25.29 19.58
N VAL A 15 41.85 -26.53 19.63
CA VAL A 15 40.41 -26.82 19.72
C VAL A 15 39.82 -26.38 21.05
N ALA A 16 40.48 -26.66 22.18
CA ALA A 16 40.01 -26.23 23.50
C ALA A 16 40.00 -24.70 23.63
N GLU A 17 41.02 -24.02 23.10
CA GLU A 17 41.07 -22.56 23.04
C GLU A 17 39.92 -21.98 22.20
N PHE A 18 39.64 -22.58 21.04
CA PHE A 18 38.53 -22.14 20.19
C PHE A 18 37.16 -22.36 20.84
N LEU A 19 36.93 -23.51 21.48
CA LEU A 19 35.67 -23.75 22.21
C LEU A 19 35.54 -22.78 23.40
N HIS A 20 36.64 -22.45 24.07
CA HIS A 20 36.65 -21.41 25.11
C HIS A 20 36.31 -20.03 24.53
N PHE A 21 36.89 -19.67 23.38
CA PHE A 21 36.56 -18.44 22.65
C PHE A 21 35.07 -18.37 22.33
N LEU A 22 34.49 -19.42 21.74
CA LEU A 22 33.05 -19.48 21.43
C LEU A 22 32.19 -19.31 22.68
N SER A 23 32.58 -19.87 23.82
CA SER A 23 31.84 -19.71 25.08
C SER A 23 31.87 -18.28 25.64
N LYS A 24 32.87 -17.47 25.27
CA LYS A 24 33.09 -16.12 25.78
C LYS A 24 32.55 -15.02 24.85
N HIS A 25 32.42 -15.29 23.56
CA HIS A 25 32.07 -14.31 22.53
C HIS A 25 30.68 -14.58 21.94
N GLN A 26 29.75 -15.05 22.76
CA GLN A 26 28.35 -15.13 22.39
C GLN A 26 27.66 -13.80 22.68
N SER A 27 26.80 -13.37 21.77
CA SER A 27 25.93 -12.21 21.91
C SER A 27 24.47 -12.64 22.06
N PRO A 28 23.66 -11.93 22.87
CA PRO A 28 22.24 -12.20 22.97
C PRO A 28 21.53 -11.78 21.69
N GLY A 29 20.54 -12.57 21.28
CA GLY A 29 19.63 -12.29 20.18
C GLY A 29 18.23 -12.81 20.49
N LEU A 30 17.32 -12.65 19.53
CA LEU A 30 15.91 -13.00 19.69
C LEU A 30 15.40 -13.86 18.54
N ARG A 31 14.36 -14.65 18.83
CA ARG A 31 13.50 -15.28 17.81
C ARG A 31 12.05 -14.96 18.14
N PHE A 32 11.32 -14.47 17.14
CA PHE A 32 9.89 -14.22 17.23
C PHE A 32 9.12 -15.50 16.86
N GLY A 33 8.03 -15.74 17.58
CA GLY A 33 7.18 -16.91 17.46
C GLY A 33 5.96 -16.79 18.35
N SER A 34 5.33 -17.91 18.71
CA SER A 34 4.22 -17.94 19.68
C SER A 34 4.58 -17.33 21.04
N SER A 35 5.87 -17.31 21.36
CA SER A 35 6.46 -16.56 22.47
C SER A 35 7.84 -16.03 22.04
N LEU A 36 8.22 -14.87 22.55
CA LEU A 36 9.55 -14.30 22.31
C LEU A 36 10.63 -15.15 22.99
N GLN A 37 11.59 -15.65 22.21
CA GLN A 37 12.67 -16.49 22.74
C GLN A 37 14.00 -15.74 22.74
N LYS A 38 14.69 -15.76 23.89
CA LYS A 38 16.08 -15.29 24.00
C LYS A 38 17.03 -16.40 23.58
N CYS A 39 17.95 -16.08 22.68
CA CYS A 39 18.93 -17.01 22.14
C CYS A 39 20.33 -16.39 22.17
N MET A 40 21.36 -17.22 22.03
CA MET A 40 22.74 -16.76 21.91
C MET A 40 23.23 -17.04 20.49
N PHE A 41 23.94 -16.09 19.89
CA PHE A 41 24.61 -16.27 18.61
C PHE A 41 26.06 -15.80 18.70
N VAL A 42 26.88 -16.17 17.72
CA VAL A 42 28.28 -15.75 17.62
C VAL A 42 28.37 -14.71 16.51
N PRO A 43 28.77 -13.46 16.80
CA PRO A 43 28.95 -12.42 15.79
C PRO A 43 29.94 -12.86 14.70
N GLN A 44 29.54 -12.68 13.44
CA GLN A 44 30.31 -13.17 12.29
C GLN A 44 31.68 -12.49 12.16
N ASP A 45 31.76 -11.20 12.47
CA ASP A 45 32.99 -10.41 12.45
C ASP A 45 33.99 -10.91 13.51
N GLU A 46 33.52 -11.21 14.72
CA GLU A 46 34.37 -11.78 15.79
C GLU A 46 34.86 -13.18 15.45
N LEU A 47 33.95 -14.02 14.91
CA LEU A 47 34.31 -15.36 14.46
C LEU A 47 35.35 -15.31 13.33
N GLN A 48 35.16 -14.42 12.35
CA GLN A 48 36.06 -14.27 11.22
C GLN A 48 37.41 -13.70 11.63
N ALA A 49 37.43 -12.75 12.55
CA ALA A 49 38.66 -12.22 13.14
C ALA A 49 39.44 -13.33 13.87
N TYR A 50 38.77 -14.17 14.64
CA TYR A 50 39.42 -15.31 15.31
C TYR A 50 39.91 -16.36 14.32
N LEU A 51 39.08 -16.75 13.36
CA LEU A 51 39.38 -17.74 12.32
C LEU A 51 40.20 -17.12 11.18
N SER A 52 41.32 -16.51 11.53
CA SER A 52 42.27 -15.89 10.60
C SER A 52 43.73 -16.27 10.93
N GLY A 53 44.60 -16.17 9.91
CA GLY A 53 46.05 -16.33 10.04
C GLY A 53 46.48 -17.61 10.77
N ALA A 54 47.40 -17.44 11.73
CA ALA A 54 48.01 -18.54 12.48
C ALA A 54 47.03 -19.33 13.34
N ARG A 55 45.97 -18.69 13.87
CA ARG A 55 44.96 -19.39 14.69
C ARG A 55 44.16 -20.38 13.85
N LEU A 56 43.70 -19.95 12.68
CA LEU A 56 43.00 -20.84 11.74
C LEU A 56 43.91 -21.98 11.27
N GLN A 57 45.19 -21.69 10.99
CA GLN A 57 46.16 -22.72 10.63
C GLN A 57 46.30 -23.77 11.75
N ALA A 58 46.59 -23.35 12.98
CA ALA A 58 46.76 -24.25 14.13
C ALA A 58 45.51 -25.10 14.39
N LEU A 59 44.32 -24.52 14.22
CA LEU A 59 43.04 -25.21 14.35
C LEU A 59 42.89 -26.31 13.28
N LEU A 60 43.14 -25.98 12.01
CA LEU A 60 43.07 -26.94 10.91
C LEU A 60 44.11 -28.06 11.07
N GLU A 61 45.34 -27.72 11.47
CA GLU A 61 46.40 -28.71 11.73
C GLU A 61 46.01 -29.67 12.86
N SER A 62 45.49 -29.14 13.96
CA SER A 62 45.04 -29.92 15.12
C SER A 62 43.92 -30.90 14.74
N VAL A 63 42.98 -30.47 13.91
CA VAL A 63 41.77 -31.24 13.61
C VAL A 63 42.00 -32.24 12.46
N CYS A 64 42.70 -31.83 11.40
CA CYS A 64 42.98 -32.69 10.26
C CYS A 64 44.22 -33.59 10.43
N ARG A 65 44.99 -33.39 11.51
CA ARG A 65 46.24 -34.10 11.83
C ARG A 65 47.26 -34.07 10.68
N GLN A 66 47.38 -32.93 10.02
CA GLN A 66 48.30 -32.68 8.91
C GLN A 66 48.78 -31.23 8.95
N ARG A 67 49.95 -30.92 8.38
CA ARG A 67 50.43 -29.54 8.28
C ARG A 67 49.69 -28.77 7.19
N PHE A 68 49.45 -27.48 7.42
CA PHE A 68 48.91 -26.56 6.44
C PHE A 68 49.88 -25.41 6.23
N THR A 69 50.02 -24.93 5.00
CA THR A 69 50.75 -23.70 4.72
C THR A 69 49.80 -22.50 4.78
N GLN A 70 50.36 -21.29 4.89
CA GLN A 70 49.55 -20.07 4.79
C GLN A 70 48.80 -19.98 3.46
N LYS A 71 49.35 -20.53 2.38
CA LYS A 71 48.69 -20.61 1.07
C LYS A 71 47.45 -21.50 1.11
N ASP A 72 47.53 -22.64 1.82
CA ASP A 72 46.40 -23.57 1.96
C ASP A 72 45.25 -22.93 2.75
N VAL A 73 45.58 -22.22 3.83
CA VAL A 73 44.62 -21.51 4.68
C VAL A 73 43.92 -20.37 3.92
N ASN A 74 44.63 -19.70 3.02
CA ASN A 74 44.11 -18.58 2.23
C ASN A 74 43.34 -19.02 0.98
N THR A 75 43.15 -20.31 0.74
CA THR A 75 42.34 -20.79 -0.40
C THR A 75 40.88 -20.38 -0.26
N ALA A 76 40.23 -20.09 -1.40
CA ALA A 76 38.79 -19.80 -1.44
C ALA A 76 37.96 -20.91 -0.76
N ALA A 77 38.39 -22.17 -0.86
CA ALA A 77 37.72 -23.30 -0.24
C ALA A 77 37.68 -23.22 1.30
N VAL A 78 38.74 -22.74 1.93
CA VAL A 78 38.81 -22.55 3.39
C VAL A 78 38.09 -21.27 3.80
N GLN A 79 38.32 -20.18 3.07
CA GLN A 79 37.81 -18.85 3.43
C GLN A 79 36.28 -18.79 3.39
N SER A 80 35.64 -19.53 2.48
CA SER A 80 34.17 -19.57 2.35
C SER A 80 33.48 -20.58 3.26
N ARG A 81 34.17 -21.20 4.23
CA ARG A 81 33.63 -22.29 5.07
C ARG A 81 33.94 -22.15 6.56
N ARG A 82 34.20 -20.94 7.03
CA ARG A 82 34.58 -20.65 8.42
C ARG A 82 33.46 -20.97 9.41
N ARG A 83 32.20 -20.70 9.06
CA ARG A 83 31.04 -21.02 9.91
C ARG A 83 30.81 -22.53 9.94
N ILE A 84 30.86 -23.20 8.79
CA ILE A 84 30.80 -24.67 8.73
C ILE A 84 31.91 -25.30 9.57
N LEU A 85 33.15 -24.79 9.48
CA LEU A 85 34.27 -25.22 10.32
C LEU A 85 33.97 -25.08 11.81
N ALA A 86 33.46 -23.92 12.22
CA ALA A 86 33.13 -23.63 13.61
C ALA A 86 32.10 -24.63 14.16
N ILE A 87 31.02 -24.87 13.41
CA ILE A 87 29.95 -25.80 13.80
C ILE A 87 30.48 -27.23 13.87
N LEU A 88 31.28 -27.67 12.88
CA LEU A 88 31.85 -29.02 12.87
C LEU A 88 32.77 -29.27 14.08
N ILE A 89 33.57 -28.28 14.47
CA ILE A 89 34.41 -28.38 15.67
C ILE A 89 33.53 -28.41 16.93
N LEU A 90 32.51 -27.55 17.01
CA LEU A 90 31.59 -27.48 18.15
C LEU A 90 30.88 -28.82 18.41
N ILE A 91 30.42 -29.50 17.35
CA ILE A 91 29.78 -30.82 17.48
C ILE A 91 30.78 -31.98 17.59
N GLY A 92 32.09 -31.70 17.64
CA GLY A 92 33.13 -32.71 17.74
C GLY A 92 33.30 -33.57 16.47
N ARG A 93 32.91 -33.04 15.30
CA ARG A 93 33.02 -33.68 13.98
C ARG A 93 34.00 -33.00 13.05
N GLY A 94 35.08 -32.49 13.62
CA GLY A 94 36.19 -31.91 12.88
C GLY A 94 36.84 -32.88 11.86
N ASP A 95 36.69 -34.20 12.05
CA ASP A 95 37.10 -35.23 11.10
C ASP A 95 36.50 -35.04 9.69
N LEU A 96 35.34 -34.37 9.58
CA LEU A 96 34.65 -34.13 8.33
C LEU A 96 35.18 -32.95 7.52
N ILE A 97 36.04 -32.09 8.08
CA ILE A 97 36.55 -30.89 7.41
C ILE A 97 37.13 -31.22 6.03
N LYS A 98 37.91 -32.30 5.91
CA LYS A 98 38.52 -32.70 4.62
C LYS A 98 37.48 -32.99 3.53
N ARG A 99 36.30 -33.52 3.90
CA ARG A 99 35.19 -33.79 2.96
C ARG A 99 34.42 -32.53 2.62
N CYS A 100 34.26 -31.63 3.58
CA CYS A 100 33.53 -30.38 3.43
C CYS A 100 34.34 -29.27 2.74
N PHE A 101 35.67 -29.39 2.65
CA PHE A 101 36.56 -28.36 2.11
C PHE A 101 37.05 -28.73 0.70
N THR A 102 36.14 -29.22 -0.14
CA THR A 102 36.36 -29.48 -1.56
C THR A 102 35.61 -28.46 -2.40
N ALA A 103 36.02 -28.25 -3.65
CA ALA A 103 35.40 -27.26 -4.53
C ALA A 103 33.89 -27.49 -4.76
N HIS A 104 33.40 -28.73 -4.56
CA HIS A 104 32.02 -29.14 -4.83
C HIS A 104 31.17 -29.26 -3.56
N ALA A 105 31.76 -29.02 -2.38
CA ALA A 105 31.04 -29.07 -1.12
C ALA A 105 30.26 -27.75 -0.87
N PRO A 106 29.20 -27.75 -0.06
CA PRO A 106 28.51 -26.53 0.33
C PRO A 106 29.44 -25.54 1.03
N SER A 107 29.18 -24.25 0.84
CA SER A 107 29.89 -23.14 1.48
C SER A 107 29.03 -22.48 2.56
N ASP A 108 29.62 -21.55 3.30
CA ASP A 108 28.92 -20.75 4.31
C ASP A 108 27.77 -19.93 3.70
N GLU A 109 27.78 -19.62 2.39
CA GLU A 109 26.67 -18.94 1.70
C GLU A 109 25.43 -19.83 1.57
N ASN A 110 25.59 -21.15 1.69
CA ASN A 110 24.51 -22.11 1.64
C ASN A 110 23.88 -22.37 3.02
N LEU A 111 24.40 -21.75 4.08
CA LEU A 111 23.80 -21.80 5.40
C LEU A 111 22.60 -20.82 5.51
N PRO A 112 21.57 -21.14 6.31
CA PRO A 112 21.39 -22.40 7.04
C PRO A 112 20.92 -23.54 6.12
N PHE A 113 21.37 -24.76 6.40
CA PHE A 113 20.92 -25.96 5.70
C PHE A 113 19.55 -26.41 6.22
N GLU A 114 18.53 -26.32 5.38
CA GLU A 114 17.20 -26.92 5.64
C GLU A 114 17.16 -28.41 5.26
N LEU A 115 17.96 -28.80 4.25
CA LEU A 115 18.10 -30.17 3.77
C LEU A 115 19.49 -30.72 4.05
N GLN A 116 19.56 -32.02 4.31
CA GLN A 116 20.80 -32.71 4.63
C GLN A 116 21.80 -32.69 3.44
N PRO A 117 22.99 -32.09 3.61
CA PRO A 117 24.06 -32.22 2.62
C PRO A 117 24.58 -33.65 2.50
N SER A 118 24.98 -34.05 1.29
CA SER A 118 25.49 -35.40 0.99
C SER A 118 26.74 -35.78 1.77
N GLN A 119 27.48 -34.80 2.28
CA GLN A 119 28.68 -34.99 3.08
C GLN A 119 28.38 -35.44 4.52
N PHE A 120 27.14 -35.28 4.99
CA PHE A 120 26.75 -35.58 6.37
C PHE A 120 25.94 -36.87 6.47
N SER A 121 26.17 -37.63 7.54
CA SER A 121 25.23 -38.68 7.97
C SER A 121 24.03 -38.04 8.67
N PHE A 122 22.93 -38.78 8.80
CA PHE A 122 21.72 -38.29 9.47
C PHE A 122 22.02 -37.77 10.90
N ASP A 123 22.77 -38.53 11.70
CA ASP A 123 23.12 -38.12 13.07
C ASP A 123 24.02 -36.86 13.11
N THR A 124 24.98 -36.77 12.18
CA THR A 124 25.82 -35.58 12.04
C THR A 124 24.98 -34.37 11.71
N PHE A 125 24.09 -34.50 10.72
CA PHE A 125 23.27 -33.41 10.26
C PHE A 125 22.28 -32.95 11.32
N ARG A 126 21.66 -33.87 12.07
CA ARG A 126 20.80 -33.51 13.21
C ARG A 126 21.52 -32.57 14.19
N ARG A 127 22.73 -32.94 14.61
CA ARG A 127 23.53 -32.12 15.55
C ARG A 127 24.01 -30.81 14.91
N PHE A 128 24.40 -30.85 13.64
CA PHE A 128 24.77 -29.64 12.89
C PHE A 128 23.58 -28.68 12.76
N TYR A 129 22.40 -29.22 12.45
CA TYR A 129 21.17 -28.48 12.25
C TYR A 129 20.73 -27.76 13.53
N GLU A 130 20.92 -28.37 14.70
CA GLU A 130 20.64 -27.75 15.99
C GLU A 130 21.57 -26.55 16.26
N GLU A 131 22.87 -26.69 15.97
CA GLU A 131 23.88 -25.68 16.32
C GLU A 131 24.05 -24.56 15.28
N GLN A 132 23.70 -24.81 14.01
CA GLN A 132 23.98 -23.85 12.91
C GLN A 132 23.38 -22.47 13.13
N TRP A 133 22.22 -22.39 13.78
CA TRP A 133 21.47 -21.15 13.97
C TRP A 133 22.25 -20.12 14.80
N ALA A 134 23.09 -20.58 15.74
CA ALA A 134 23.98 -19.72 16.52
C ALA A 134 25.07 -19.05 15.65
N PHE A 135 25.34 -19.55 14.45
CA PHE A 135 26.32 -19.02 13.51
C PHE A 135 25.68 -18.36 12.27
N CYS A 136 24.35 -18.39 12.19
CA CYS A 136 23.55 -17.91 11.07
C CYS A 136 22.55 -16.83 11.52
N ALA A 137 23.00 -15.91 12.39
CA ALA A 137 22.19 -14.77 12.77
C ALA A 137 21.87 -13.89 11.54
N HIS A 138 20.67 -13.29 11.52
CA HIS A 138 20.22 -12.44 10.42
C HIS A 138 21.09 -11.18 10.30
N SER A 139 21.33 -10.73 9.07
CA SER A 139 22.03 -9.47 8.80
C SER A 139 21.04 -8.49 8.17
N PHE A 140 20.55 -7.54 8.98
CA PHE A 140 19.63 -6.52 8.51
C PHE A 140 20.30 -5.60 7.50
N GLN A 141 19.67 -5.46 6.32
CA GLN A 141 20.06 -4.48 5.32
C GLN A 141 19.14 -3.25 5.42
N GLU A 142 19.68 -2.05 5.20
CA GLU A 142 18.83 -0.84 5.19
C GLU A 142 17.85 -0.91 4.02
N GLY A 143 16.56 -0.73 4.29
CA GLY A 143 15.50 -0.86 3.29
C GLY A 143 15.06 -2.30 3.02
N GLU A 144 15.49 -3.27 3.83
CA GLU A 144 14.98 -4.64 3.80
C GLU A 144 13.46 -4.64 4.10
N ILE A 145 12.68 -5.15 3.15
CA ILE A 145 11.24 -4.93 3.11
C ILE A 145 10.51 -6.26 2.93
N ASP A 146 9.59 -6.54 3.85
CA ASP A 146 8.70 -7.71 3.85
C ASP A 146 9.46 -9.03 3.72
N SER A 147 10.66 -9.08 4.31
CA SER A 147 11.51 -10.27 4.26
C SER A 147 10.89 -11.40 5.07
N HIS A 148 10.79 -12.57 4.46
CA HIS A 148 10.44 -13.80 5.16
C HIS A 148 11.69 -14.40 5.80
N ILE A 149 11.81 -14.26 7.11
CA ILE A 149 12.93 -14.78 7.88
C ILE A 149 12.57 -16.18 8.39
N LEU A 150 13.47 -17.16 8.20
CA LEU A 150 13.27 -18.52 8.67
C LEU A 150 13.03 -18.55 10.19
N GLU A 151 12.20 -19.49 10.63
CA GLU A 151 11.73 -19.56 12.01
C GLU A 151 12.84 -19.68 13.06
N ASN A 152 13.92 -20.40 12.74
CA ASN A 152 15.00 -20.67 13.67
C ASN A 152 16.12 -19.63 13.58
N THR A 153 16.05 -18.70 12.62
CA THR A 153 17.05 -17.64 12.45
C THR A 153 17.03 -16.71 13.65
N ILE A 154 18.21 -16.53 14.26
CA ILE A 154 18.38 -15.61 15.39
C ILE A 154 18.52 -14.19 14.85
N LEU A 155 17.71 -13.27 15.34
CA LEU A 155 17.81 -11.86 15.04
C LEU A 155 18.77 -11.19 16.03
N PRO A 156 19.73 -10.37 15.58
CA PRO A 156 20.69 -9.68 16.44
C PRO A 156 20.06 -8.45 17.11
N ILE A 157 18.92 -8.65 17.76
CA ILE A 157 18.15 -7.66 18.53
C ILE A 157 18.36 -7.94 20.01
N TYR A 158 18.65 -6.92 20.81
CA TYR A 158 18.86 -7.06 22.26
C TYR A 158 18.28 -5.89 23.04
N GLY A 159 18.17 -6.08 24.37
CA GLY A 159 17.59 -5.06 25.26
C GLY A 159 16.11 -4.80 25.01
N LEU A 160 15.37 -5.78 24.48
CA LEU A 160 13.98 -5.60 24.09
C LEU A 160 13.09 -5.43 25.33
N GLU A 161 12.53 -4.24 25.48
CA GLU A 161 11.50 -3.93 26.47
C GLU A 161 10.14 -3.91 25.79
N GLU A 162 9.26 -4.84 26.17
CA GLU A 162 7.89 -4.91 25.68
C GLU A 162 7.00 -3.94 26.45
N LYS A 163 6.28 -3.10 25.73
CA LYS A 163 5.23 -2.25 26.29
C LYS A 163 3.89 -2.73 25.75
N ASP A 164 3.21 -3.55 26.53
CA ASP A 164 1.82 -3.91 26.25
C ASP A 164 0.93 -2.68 26.44
N LEU A 165 0.31 -2.22 25.36
CA LEU A 165 -0.58 -1.07 25.35
C LEU A 165 -2.03 -1.45 25.66
N GLY A 166 -2.35 -2.75 25.76
CA GLY A 166 -3.70 -3.26 25.99
C GLY A 166 -4.62 -3.13 24.76
N GLY A 167 -5.49 -4.13 24.57
CA GLY A 167 -6.47 -4.17 23.48
C GLY A 167 -5.91 -4.70 22.15
N PRO A 168 -6.63 -4.57 21.02
CA PRO A 168 -6.25 -5.12 19.71
C PRO A 168 -5.17 -4.31 19.00
N GLN A 169 -4.28 -3.65 19.74
CA GLN A 169 -3.20 -2.84 19.19
C GLN A 169 -1.95 -3.70 18.97
N PRO A 170 -1.10 -3.35 17.99
CA PRO A 170 0.17 -4.03 17.81
C PRO A 170 1.06 -3.83 19.05
N LEU A 171 1.79 -4.89 19.41
CA LEU A 171 2.76 -4.86 20.49
C LEU A 171 3.93 -3.96 20.09
N LEU A 172 4.29 -3.02 20.95
CA LEU A 172 5.46 -2.17 20.76
C LEU A 172 6.60 -2.67 21.63
N SER A 173 7.76 -2.82 21.01
CA SER A 173 8.96 -3.25 21.68
C SER A 173 10.12 -2.32 21.31
N CYS A 174 10.86 -1.83 22.30
CA CYS A 174 12.02 -0.95 22.06
C CYS A 174 13.29 -1.76 22.28
N GLY A 175 14.27 -1.66 21.39
CA GLY A 175 15.50 -2.43 21.51
C GLY A 175 16.59 -1.96 20.57
N TYR A 176 17.73 -2.64 20.65
CA TYR A 176 18.93 -2.31 19.90
C TYR A 176 19.16 -3.36 18.81
N ILE A 177 19.49 -2.90 17.60
CA ILE A 177 19.86 -3.80 16.49
C ILE A 177 21.34 -3.60 16.16
N HIS A 178 22.09 -4.69 16.10
CA HIS A 178 23.41 -4.68 15.48
C HIS A 178 23.27 -4.67 13.96
N THR A 179 23.70 -3.58 13.33
CA THR A 179 23.81 -3.51 11.86
C THR A 179 25.26 -3.66 11.43
N THR A 180 25.48 -4.38 10.34
CA THR A 180 26.77 -4.46 9.65
C THR A 180 26.79 -3.41 8.55
N SER A 181 26.91 -2.12 8.91
CA SER A 181 27.21 -1.07 7.94
C SER A 181 28.71 -0.96 7.73
N VAL A 182 29.12 -0.70 6.48
CA VAL A 182 30.51 -0.55 6.06
C VAL A 182 31.19 0.51 6.94
N ASP A 183 32.23 0.09 7.67
CA ASP A 183 33.17 0.86 8.50
C ASP A 183 32.87 1.21 9.97
N THR A 184 31.70 0.93 10.57
CA THR A 184 31.57 1.04 12.06
C THR A 184 30.50 0.11 12.64
N ARG A 185 30.81 -0.55 13.77
CA ARG A 185 29.79 -1.16 14.65
C ARG A 185 28.94 -0.02 15.21
N CYS A 186 27.75 0.18 14.68
CA CYS A 186 26.81 1.18 15.19
C CYS A 186 25.64 0.47 15.87
N VAL A 187 25.39 0.82 17.13
CA VAL A 187 24.22 0.38 17.87
C VAL A 187 23.16 1.44 17.67
N HIS A 188 22.06 1.07 17.02
CA HIS A 188 20.94 1.96 16.82
C HIS A 188 19.76 1.49 17.69
N GLU A 189 19.08 2.43 18.32
CA GLU A 189 17.85 2.18 19.08
C GLU A 189 16.65 2.26 18.13
N PHE A 190 15.77 1.27 18.20
CA PHE A 190 14.63 1.12 17.32
C PHE A 190 13.36 0.79 18.10
N VAL A 191 12.24 1.05 17.45
CA VAL A 191 10.93 0.49 17.81
C VAL A 191 10.59 -0.61 16.82
N ILE A 192 10.24 -1.77 17.35
CA ILE A 192 9.66 -2.87 16.59
C ILE A 192 8.17 -2.91 16.93
N LYS A 193 7.35 -2.75 15.90
CA LYS A 193 5.90 -2.85 15.99
C LYS A 193 5.47 -4.21 15.45
N THR A 194 4.89 -5.03 16.33
CA THR A 194 4.55 -6.42 16.05
C THR A 194 3.04 -6.58 15.89
N TYR A 195 2.62 -7.16 14.77
CA TYR A 195 1.23 -7.41 14.42
C TYR A 195 0.95 -8.90 14.47
N ASN A 196 -0.06 -9.26 15.26
CA ASN A 196 -0.62 -10.59 15.27
C ASN A 196 -1.86 -10.59 14.37
N LEU A 197 -1.79 -11.28 13.23
CA LEU A 197 -2.81 -11.22 12.17
C LEU A 197 -4.03 -12.12 12.40
N ASN A 198 -4.35 -12.45 13.65
CA ASN A 198 -5.49 -13.28 14.05
C ASN A 198 -6.88 -12.65 13.77
N GLY A 199 -6.97 -11.58 12.97
CA GLY A 199 -8.23 -10.95 12.55
C GLY A 199 -8.06 -9.87 11.48
N ASP A 200 -9.14 -9.62 10.72
CA ASP A 200 -9.13 -8.74 9.54
C ASP A 200 -8.60 -7.32 9.82
N LEU A 201 -8.91 -6.76 10.99
CA LEU A 201 -8.50 -5.40 11.36
C LEU A 201 -6.98 -5.28 11.58
N ALA A 202 -6.34 -6.28 12.18
CA ALA A 202 -4.89 -6.28 12.39
C ALA A 202 -4.16 -6.41 11.04
N SER A 203 -4.68 -7.28 10.17
CA SER A 203 -4.17 -7.46 8.79
C SER A 203 -4.33 -6.19 7.95
N ILE A 204 -5.45 -5.47 8.10
CA ILE A 204 -5.63 -4.18 7.44
C ILE A 204 -4.66 -3.14 7.99
N SER A 205 -4.50 -3.07 9.31
CA SER A 205 -3.61 -2.09 9.95
C SER A 205 -2.15 -2.29 9.56
N TYR A 206 -1.66 -3.53 9.59
CA TYR A 206 -0.30 -3.86 9.14
C TYR A 206 -0.10 -3.46 7.67
N ARG A 207 -1.03 -3.83 6.79
CA ARG A 207 -0.92 -3.54 5.36
C ARG A 207 -0.91 -2.04 5.08
N ASN A 208 -1.82 -1.29 5.69
CA ASN A 208 -1.92 0.16 5.52
C ASN A 208 -0.63 0.85 5.98
N GLU A 209 -0.11 0.45 7.13
CA GLU A 209 1.12 1.02 7.68
C GLU A 209 2.33 0.70 6.83
N LEU A 210 2.45 -0.56 6.42
CA LEU A 210 3.54 -1.00 5.56
C LEU A 210 3.51 -0.30 4.20
N GLU A 211 2.32 -0.14 3.61
CA GLU A 211 2.15 0.58 2.34
C GLU A 211 2.53 2.04 2.48
N ALA A 212 2.00 2.74 3.49
CA ALA A 212 2.31 4.14 3.76
C ALA A 212 3.81 4.39 3.97
N LEU A 213 4.44 3.62 4.86
CA LEU A 213 5.84 3.81 5.23
C LEU A 213 6.78 3.51 4.06
N LYS A 214 6.48 2.49 3.25
CA LYS A 214 7.24 2.22 2.01
C LYS A 214 7.14 3.37 1.05
N THR A 215 5.93 3.83 0.74
CA THR A 215 5.74 4.94 -0.20
C THR A 215 6.45 6.20 0.27
N LEU A 216 6.33 6.53 1.56
CA LEU A 216 6.99 7.71 2.12
C LEU A 216 8.52 7.58 2.17
N SER A 217 9.05 6.36 2.32
CA SER A 217 10.50 6.12 2.30
C SER A 217 11.16 6.42 0.95
N LEU A 218 10.39 6.41 -0.15
CA LEU A 218 10.87 6.81 -1.48
C LEU A 218 11.21 8.31 -1.54
N ASN A 219 10.52 9.12 -0.72
CA ASN A 219 10.80 10.54 -0.62
C ASN A 219 11.86 10.80 0.46
N LYS A 220 13.12 11.03 0.06
CA LYS A 220 14.24 11.29 0.99
C LYS A 220 13.97 12.46 1.95
N ASN A 221 13.16 13.44 1.56
CA ASN A 221 12.80 14.60 2.39
C ASN A 221 11.74 14.28 3.46
N ALA A 222 11.04 13.14 3.37
CA ALA A 222 10.01 12.73 4.33
C ALA A 222 10.59 12.50 5.74
N SER A 223 11.82 11.99 5.82
CA SER A 223 12.50 11.61 7.07
C SER A 223 12.67 12.73 8.10
N LYS A 224 12.48 13.99 7.71
CA LYS A 224 12.55 15.16 8.61
C LYS A 224 11.30 15.35 9.45
N SER A 225 10.13 15.08 8.88
CA SER A 225 8.81 15.34 9.49
C SER A 225 7.96 14.09 9.68
N ILE A 226 8.44 12.93 9.24
CA ILE A 226 7.78 11.63 9.32
C ILE A 226 8.76 10.62 9.93
N VAL A 227 8.26 9.73 10.78
CA VAL A 227 9.06 8.67 11.43
C VAL A 227 9.87 7.88 10.40
N LYS A 228 11.17 7.68 10.64
CA LYS A 228 12.00 6.89 9.72
C LYS A 228 11.60 5.41 9.80
N PHE A 229 11.34 4.81 8.64
CA PHE A 229 11.13 3.39 8.43
C PHE A 229 12.44 2.73 8.01
N TYR A 230 12.84 1.67 8.71
CA TYR A 230 14.08 0.95 8.43
C TYR A 230 13.88 -0.35 7.66
N GLY A 231 12.72 -0.99 7.86
CA GLY A 231 12.41 -2.24 7.21
C GLY A 231 11.28 -3.00 7.87
N SER A 232 10.87 -4.11 7.26
CA SER A 232 9.86 -5.01 7.82
C SER A 232 10.22 -6.46 7.54
N PHE A 233 9.80 -7.36 8.43
CA PHE A 233 10.04 -8.79 8.28
C PHE A 233 8.90 -9.60 8.87
N THR A 234 8.81 -10.86 8.43
CA THR A 234 7.88 -11.86 8.94
C THR A 234 8.65 -13.06 9.48
N GLN A 235 8.33 -13.52 10.70
CA GLN A 235 8.91 -14.73 11.29
C GLN A 235 7.81 -15.51 12.03
N GLN A 236 7.64 -16.81 11.72
CA GLN A 236 6.58 -17.68 12.28
C GLN A 236 5.19 -17.00 12.31
N ASP A 237 4.74 -16.48 11.17
CA ASP A 237 3.45 -15.80 10.97
C ASP A 237 3.24 -14.50 11.78
N SER A 238 4.28 -14.02 12.46
CA SER A 238 4.29 -12.71 13.12
C SER A 238 4.92 -11.67 12.19
N HIS A 239 4.26 -10.52 12.07
CA HIS A 239 4.66 -9.46 11.15
C HIS A 239 5.22 -8.27 11.93
N HIS A 240 6.38 -7.76 11.50
CA HIS A 240 7.13 -6.77 12.26
C HIS A 240 7.53 -5.58 11.38
N VAL A 241 7.39 -4.37 11.92
CA VAL A 241 7.82 -3.11 11.29
C VAL A 241 8.88 -2.46 12.18
N ILE A 242 10.04 -2.12 11.61
CA ILE A 242 11.17 -1.51 12.31
C ILE A 242 11.17 0.00 12.03
N LEU A 243 11.10 0.80 13.10
CA LEU A 243 10.95 2.26 13.07
C LEU A 243 12.01 2.95 13.94
N GLU A 244 12.23 4.23 13.66
CA GLU A 244 13.00 5.15 14.51
C GLU A 244 12.42 5.22 15.93
N TYR A 245 13.29 5.13 16.92
CA TYR A 245 12.91 5.29 18.31
C TYR A 245 12.78 6.77 18.70
N ALA A 246 11.61 7.12 19.25
CA ALA A 246 11.29 8.46 19.73
C ALA A 246 11.65 8.58 21.22
N ASP A 247 12.86 9.07 21.49
CA ASP A 247 13.47 9.10 22.82
C ASP A 247 12.75 10.01 23.84
N GLN A 248 11.86 10.88 23.36
CA GLN A 248 11.03 11.75 24.21
C GLN A 248 9.56 11.36 24.22
N GLY A 249 9.20 10.19 23.66
CA GLY A 249 7.83 9.70 23.61
C GLY A 249 6.98 10.47 22.60
N THR A 250 5.73 10.74 22.95
CA THR A 250 4.74 11.41 22.08
C THR A 250 4.55 12.88 22.47
N LEU A 251 3.95 13.69 21.59
CA LEU A 251 3.59 15.08 21.91
C LEU A 251 2.62 15.17 23.10
N ARG A 252 1.78 14.15 23.30
CA ARG A 252 0.95 14.04 24.51
C ARG A 252 1.79 13.95 25.79
N ASP A 253 2.86 13.16 25.75
CA ASP A 253 3.78 13.00 26.89
C ASP A 253 4.62 14.27 27.09
N PHE A 254 5.03 14.90 25.99
CA PHE A 254 5.81 16.13 25.98
C PHE A 254 5.14 17.25 26.75
N TYR A 255 3.83 17.46 26.57
CA TYR A 255 3.08 18.49 27.30
C TYR A 255 3.13 18.33 28.82
N GLN A 256 3.24 17.10 29.31
CA GLN A 256 3.30 16.78 30.74
C GLN A 256 4.74 16.78 31.26
N LYS A 257 5.70 16.36 30.43
CA LYS A 257 7.11 16.19 30.82
C LYS A 257 7.88 17.51 30.88
N PHE A 258 7.59 18.46 30.00
CA PHE A 258 8.36 19.69 29.86
C PHE A 258 7.56 20.93 30.25
N SER A 259 8.26 21.92 30.81
CA SER A 259 7.66 23.23 31.05
C SER A 259 7.46 23.97 29.72
N HIS A 260 6.34 24.67 29.61
CA HIS A 260 6.09 25.57 28.48
C HIS A 260 7.18 26.65 28.34
N PRO A 261 7.47 27.12 27.12
CA PRO A 261 8.52 28.11 26.87
C PRO A 261 8.19 29.42 27.58
N LYS A 262 9.20 30.04 28.21
CA LYS A 262 9.07 31.34 28.89
C LYS A 262 9.74 32.47 28.12
N MET A 263 10.77 32.16 27.34
CA MET A 263 11.54 33.11 26.56
C MET A 263 11.02 33.19 25.13
N GLU A 264 11.14 34.37 24.51
CA GLU A 264 10.73 34.62 23.13
C GLU A 264 11.37 33.67 22.10
N ASN A 265 12.67 33.42 22.26
CA ASN A 265 13.40 32.50 21.38
C ASN A 265 12.90 31.06 21.53
N ASP A 266 12.57 30.63 22.74
CA ASP A 266 12.03 29.29 23.01
C ASP A 266 10.65 29.11 22.39
N VAL A 267 9.80 30.14 22.42
CA VAL A 267 8.50 30.14 21.74
C VAL A 267 8.67 30.00 20.24
N THR A 268 9.60 30.78 19.66
CA THR A 268 9.89 30.75 18.22
C THR A 268 10.45 29.40 17.79
N ASP A 269 11.42 28.86 18.53
CA ASP A 269 12.02 27.55 18.28
C ASP A 269 10.95 26.45 18.35
N PHE A 270 10.09 26.46 19.37
CA PHE A 270 9.01 25.47 19.51
C PHE A 270 8.06 25.47 18.30
N TRP A 271 7.58 26.64 17.88
CA TRP A 271 6.67 26.76 16.74
C TRP A 271 7.36 26.40 15.42
N GLU A 272 8.62 26.77 15.23
CA GLU A 272 9.39 26.38 14.04
C GLU A 272 9.50 24.85 13.91
N HIS A 273 9.76 24.15 15.00
CA HIS A 273 9.88 22.70 14.99
C HIS A 273 8.51 22.01 14.88
N LEU A 274 7.47 22.53 15.55
CA LEU A 274 6.13 21.95 15.48
C LEU A 274 5.46 22.17 14.11
N PHE A 275 5.69 23.33 13.47
CA PHE A 275 5.13 23.60 12.14
C PHE A 275 5.73 22.74 11.02
N ASN A 276 6.86 22.07 11.25
CA ASN A 276 7.35 21.05 10.31
C ASN A 276 6.37 19.89 10.11
N LEU A 277 5.38 19.70 10.99
CA LEU A 277 4.27 18.77 10.78
C LEU A 277 3.41 19.15 9.58
N ALA A 278 3.24 20.44 9.26
CA ALA A 278 2.53 20.87 8.05
C ALA A 278 3.28 20.42 6.78
N VAL A 279 4.62 20.50 6.80
CA VAL A 279 5.48 20.00 5.71
C VAL A 279 5.35 18.49 5.58
N GLY A 280 5.36 17.75 6.69
CA GLY A 280 5.13 16.31 6.70
C GLY A 280 3.76 15.94 6.13
N LEU A 281 2.72 16.67 6.51
CA LEU A 281 1.37 16.43 6.00
C LEU A 281 1.27 16.69 4.49
N ARG A 282 1.95 17.72 3.98
CA ARG A 282 2.04 17.97 2.53
C ARG A 282 2.68 16.79 1.80
N GLN A 283 3.73 16.20 2.36
CA GLN A 283 4.41 15.03 1.79
C GLN A 283 3.53 13.78 1.84
N ILE A 284 2.66 13.63 2.84
CA ILE A 284 1.66 12.56 2.88
C ILE A 284 0.60 12.76 1.80
N HIS A 285 0.07 13.98 1.67
CA HIS A 285 -1.02 14.29 0.74
C HIS A 285 -0.60 14.30 -0.73
N HIS A 286 0.69 14.46 -1.02
CA HIS A 286 1.19 14.55 -2.39
C HIS A 286 2.57 13.91 -2.52
N ILE A 287 2.60 12.81 -3.28
CA ILE A 287 3.80 12.04 -3.59
C ILE A 287 3.96 12.00 -5.11
N GLU A 288 5.12 12.42 -5.59
CA GLU A 288 5.50 12.32 -6.99
C GLU A 288 6.47 11.16 -7.15
N LEU A 289 6.14 10.20 -8.02
CA LEU A 289 7.00 9.08 -8.37
C LEU A 289 7.37 9.17 -9.85
N LEU A 290 8.66 9.03 -10.15
CA LEU A 290 9.21 9.06 -11.50
C LEU A 290 9.26 7.63 -12.06
N GLU A 291 8.58 7.41 -13.19
CA GLU A 291 8.61 6.17 -13.98
C GLU A 291 9.14 6.47 -15.39
N GLY A 292 10.46 6.36 -15.58
CA GLY A 292 11.08 6.76 -16.84
C GLY A 292 10.82 8.25 -17.14
N ASP A 293 10.15 8.53 -18.26
CA ASP A 293 9.77 9.90 -18.68
C ASP A 293 8.41 10.35 -18.12
N HIS A 294 7.69 9.49 -17.39
CA HIS A 294 6.37 9.78 -16.85
C HIS A 294 6.41 10.07 -15.34
N THR A 295 5.65 11.08 -14.90
CA THR A 295 5.47 11.45 -13.49
C THR A 295 4.10 10.99 -13.01
N SER A 296 4.07 9.96 -12.17
CA SER A 296 2.83 9.48 -11.53
C SER A 296 2.63 10.23 -10.21
N THR A 297 1.49 10.91 -10.06
CA THR A 297 1.14 11.59 -8.80
C THR A 297 0.22 10.72 -7.95
N PHE A 298 0.62 10.51 -6.70
CA PHE A 298 -0.16 9.79 -5.69
C PHE A 298 -0.59 10.72 -4.57
N HIS A 299 -1.74 10.42 -3.98
CA HIS A 299 -2.26 11.10 -2.81
C HIS A 299 -2.43 10.13 -1.66
N GLY A 300 -1.94 10.54 -0.49
CA GLY A 300 -2.15 9.84 0.77
C GLY A 300 -3.06 10.61 1.72
N VAL A 301 -3.61 9.89 2.68
CA VAL A 301 -4.30 10.42 3.87
C VAL A 301 -3.82 9.68 5.10
N HIS A 302 -3.60 10.40 6.20
CA HIS A 302 -3.15 9.79 7.45
C HIS A 302 -4.33 9.19 8.22
N GLN A 303 -5.43 9.94 8.34
CA GLN A 303 -6.67 9.58 9.01
C GLN A 303 -6.55 9.22 10.49
N ASP A 304 -5.52 9.65 11.22
CA ASP A 304 -5.39 9.43 12.70
C ASP A 304 -4.39 10.43 13.31
N LEU A 305 -4.42 11.68 12.85
CA LEU A 305 -3.54 12.71 13.42
C LEU A 305 -4.05 13.13 14.80
N ARG A 306 -3.22 12.92 15.81
CA ARG A 306 -3.49 13.29 17.21
C ARG A 306 -2.17 13.41 17.98
N PRO A 307 -2.13 14.06 19.16
CA PRO A 307 -0.89 14.21 19.92
C PRO A 307 -0.19 12.89 20.28
N SER A 308 -0.92 11.79 20.44
CA SER A 308 -0.34 10.45 20.69
C SER A 308 0.33 9.80 19.48
N ASN A 309 0.10 10.33 18.28
CA ASN A 309 0.71 9.85 17.03
C ASN A 309 1.76 10.85 16.49
N ILE A 310 2.07 11.92 17.24
CA ILE A 310 3.20 12.80 16.97
C ILE A 310 4.35 12.38 17.88
N LEU A 311 5.45 11.92 17.28
CA LEU A 311 6.63 11.41 17.96
C LEU A 311 7.66 12.53 18.19
N VAL A 312 8.33 12.51 19.34
CA VAL A 312 9.26 13.57 19.76
C VAL A 312 10.67 13.04 19.91
N PHE A 313 11.64 13.72 19.29
CA PHE A 313 13.04 13.33 19.23
C PHE A 313 13.95 14.45 19.73
N CYS A 314 14.83 14.20 20.71
CA CYS A 314 15.76 15.24 21.15
C CYS A 314 16.89 15.47 20.14
N LYS A 315 17.37 14.41 19.49
CA LYS A 315 18.52 14.42 18.57
C LYS A 315 19.77 15.13 19.12
N GLY A 316 20.00 15.05 20.42
CA GLY A 316 21.14 15.70 21.09
C GLY A 316 20.96 17.19 21.36
N GLU A 317 19.79 17.78 21.04
CA GLU A 317 19.46 19.14 21.45
C GLU A 317 19.30 19.22 22.97
N ALA A 318 19.83 20.26 23.59
CA ALA A 318 19.69 20.49 25.03
C ALA A 318 18.35 21.13 25.38
N SER A 319 17.80 21.95 24.47
CA SER A 319 16.53 22.65 24.67
C SER A 319 15.36 21.81 24.17
N PRO A 320 14.33 21.55 25.00
CA PRO A 320 13.14 20.81 24.57
C PRO A 320 12.34 21.52 23.47
N TYR A 321 12.54 22.83 23.31
CA TYR A 321 11.86 23.64 22.30
C TYR A 321 12.48 23.49 20.90
N ARG A 322 13.66 22.87 20.81
CA ARG A 322 14.34 22.55 19.54
C ARG A 322 14.24 21.06 19.18
N PHE A 323 13.45 20.30 19.93
CA PHE A 323 13.22 18.90 19.63
C PHE A 323 12.50 18.75 18.29
N THR A 324 12.78 17.65 17.59
CA THR A 324 12.12 17.34 16.33
C THR A 324 10.79 16.64 16.60
N PHE A 325 9.72 17.12 15.97
CA PHE A 325 8.39 16.48 15.98
C PHE A 325 8.16 15.78 14.64
N LYS A 326 7.74 14.52 14.66
CA LYS A 326 7.44 13.75 13.46
C LYS A 326 6.09 13.07 13.53
N ILE A 327 5.42 12.97 12.38
CA ILE A 327 4.19 12.18 12.22
C ILE A 327 4.56 10.69 12.25
N GLY A 328 3.85 9.91 13.06
CA GLY A 328 3.98 8.46 13.16
C GLY A 328 2.63 7.75 13.19
N ASN A 329 2.68 6.41 13.22
CA ASN A 329 1.52 5.52 13.25
C ASN A 329 0.60 5.62 12.02
N PHE A 330 0.92 4.85 10.98
CA PHE A 330 0.21 4.85 9.70
C PHE A 330 -0.80 3.70 9.56
N SER A 331 -1.21 3.05 10.67
CA SER A 331 -2.15 1.91 10.66
C SER A 331 -3.51 2.21 10.00
N HIS A 332 -3.91 3.47 9.94
CA HIS A 332 -5.19 3.91 9.35
C HIS A 332 -5.02 4.64 8.01
N SER A 333 -3.79 4.76 7.52
CA SER A 333 -3.49 5.54 6.32
C SER A 333 -3.94 4.84 5.03
N HIS A 334 -4.16 5.63 4.00
CA HIS A 334 -4.59 5.15 2.68
C HIS A 334 -3.92 5.95 1.56
N TYR A 335 -3.59 5.28 0.45
CA TYR A 335 -2.91 5.86 -0.71
C TYR A 335 -3.59 5.45 -2.03
N GLY A 336 -3.61 6.36 -3.01
CA GLY A 336 -4.19 6.14 -4.35
C GLY A 336 -3.68 7.12 -5.41
N LEU A 337 -4.00 6.89 -6.69
CA LEU A 337 -3.61 7.74 -7.84
C LEU A 337 -4.45 9.03 -7.92
N SER A 338 -3.87 10.09 -8.50
CA SER A 338 -4.46 11.44 -8.57
C SER A 338 -5.74 11.60 -9.38
N ASP A 339 -5.97 10.74 -10.37
CA ASP A 339 -7.05 10.95 -11.36
C ASP A 339 -8.39 10.35 -10.94
N GLU A 340 -8.46 9.69 -9.79
CA GLU A 340 -9.70 9.13 -9.24
C GLU A 340 -10.16 9.94 -8.01
N ASP A 341 -10.57 11.19 -8.22
CA ASP A 341 -11.20 12.10 -7.23
C ASP A 341 -12.59 11.56 -6.75
N ASN A 342 -12.89 10.27 -6.91
CA ASN A 342 -14.18 9.63 -6.64
C ASN A 342 -14.12 8.19 -6.07
N SER A 343 -13.06 7.81 -5.35
CA SER A 343 -13.00 6.54 -4.59
C SER A 343 -13.98 6.51 -3.40
N LYS A 344 -15.28 6.29 -3.67
CA LYS A 344 -16.19 5.70 -2.68
C LYS A 344 -15.90 4.20 -2.64
N ASN A 345 -15.10 3.71 -1.67
CA ASN A 345 -15.57 2.74 -0.67
C ASN A 345 -14.49 1.89 0.05
N HIS A 346 -14.86 1.56 1.30
CA HIS A 346 -14.43 0.46 2.17
C HIS A 346 -13.03 0.50 2.83
N GLY A 347 -12.75 1.59 3.54
CA GLY A 347 -12.36 1.43 4.93
C GLY A 347 -13.62 1.63 5.76
N GLY A 348 -14.16 0.59 6.40
CA GLY A 348 -15.18 0.81 7.43
C GLY A 348 -14.65 1.88 8.34
N VAL A 349 -15.36 3.01 8.44
CA VAL A 349 -14.97 4.18 9.24
C VAL A 349 -14.39 3.65 10.53
N SER A 350 -13.07 3.82 10.70
CA SER A 350 -12.45 3.51 11.98
C SER A 350 -13.17 4.40 12.98
N MET A 351 -14.09 3.81 13.73
CA MET A 351 -14.93 4.45 14.75
C MET A 351 -14.09 4.93 15.95
N ARG A 352 -12.86 5.41 15.73
CA ARG A 352 -11.82 5.60 16.75
C ARG A 352 -11.15 6.98 16.73
N ILE A 353 -11.51 7.91 15.86
CA ILE A 353 -11.08 9.32 15.97
C ILE A 353 -12.30 10.19 16.10
N ARG A 354 -12.73 10.33 17.34
CA ARG A 354 -13.87 11.16 17.65
C ARG A 354 -13.41 12.55 18.07
N THR A 355 -12.42 12.67 18.95
CA THR A 355 -11.96 13.97 19.48
C THR A 355 -11.34 14.92 18.44
N TYR A 356 -10.38 14.43 17.64
CA TYR A 356 -9.61 15.27 16.70
C TYR A 356 -10.17 15.23 15.26
N GLY A 357 -11.27 14.49 15.03
CA GLY A 357 -11.87 14.37 13.71
C GLY A 357 -12.72 15.59 13.34
N PRO A 358 -12.93 15.85 12.04
CA PRO A 358 -13.87 16.87 11.59
C PRO A 358 -15.33 16.46 11.83
N PRO A 359 -16.29 17.43 11.81
CA PRO A 359 -17.72 17.16 11.98
C PRO A 359 -18.28 16.05 11.09
N GLY A 360 -17.80 15.95 9.85
CA GLY A 360 -18.20 14.91 8.89
C GLY A 360 -17.90 13.48 9.34
N CYS A 361 -16.93 13.27 10.25
CA CYS A 361 -16.65 11.97 10.85
C CYS A 361 -17.64 11.57 11.96
N TYR A 362 -18.44 12.53 12.44
CA TYR A 362 -19.39 12.34 13.54
C TYR A 362 -20.82 12.02 13.07
N LEU A 363 -21.15 12.33 11.81
CA LEU A 363 -22.48 12.12 11.24
C LEU A 363 -22.75 10.65 10.91
N ILE A 364 -23.58 9.97 11.71
CA ILE A 364 -24.29 8.76 11.28
C ILE A 364 -25.42 9.21 10.35
N ARG A 365 -25.15 9.42 9.05
CA ARG A 365 -26.21 9.62 8.05
C ARG A 365 -26.50 8.32 7.31
N PRO A 366 -27.77 7.85 7.28
CA PRO A 366 -28.21 6.93 6.25
C PRO A 366 -28.34 7.69 4.92
N ALA A 367 -27.91 7.04 3.84
CA ALA A 367 -28.06 7.44 2.45
C ALA A 367 -27.17 8.59 1.92
N TYR A 368 -26.23 8.18 1.07
CA TYR A 368 -25.85 8.82 -0.19
C TYR A 368 -25.92 10.35 -0.26
N ARG A 369 -24.81 11.02 0.05
CA ARG A 369 -24.27 12.18 -0.70
C ARG A 369 -22.85 12.50 -0.19
N GLU A 370 -21.91 12.59 -1.14
CA GLU A 370 -20.58 13.25 -1.06
C GLU A 370 -19.58 12.85 0.04
N VAL A 371 -18.83 11.75 -0.14
CA VAL A 371 -17.85 11.25 0.87
C VAL A 371 -16.37 11.30 0.41
N VAL A 372 -16.02 11.84 -0.77
CA VAL A 372 -14.66 11.60 -1.33
C VAL A 372 -13.64 12.74 -1.18
N ARG A 373 -14.04 13.99 -0.89
CA ARG A 373 -13.07 15.07 -0.57
C ARG A 373 -12.73 15.19 0.93
N ALA A 374 -13.62 14.69 1.79
CA ALA A 374 -13.60 14.88 3.24
C ALA A 374 -12.46 14.17 3.99
N GLN A 375 -11.62 13.36 3.31
CA GLN A 375 -10.55 12.58 3.97
C GLN A 375 -9.24 13.37 4.10
N ARG A 376 -8.77 14.05 3.04
CA ARG A 376 -7.55 14.89 3.10
C ARG A 376 -7.75 16.13 3.96
N ASN A 377 -8.87 16.81 3.77
CA ASN A 377 -9.23 17.97 4.58
C ASN A 377 -9.51 17.59 6.05
N GLY A 378 -9.84 16.33 6.33
CA GLY A 378 -9.93 15.80 7.69
C GLY A 378 -8.59 15.76 8.42
N ASP A 379 -7.49 15.47 7.73
CA ASP A 379 -6.15 15.57 8.33
C ASP A 379 -5.78 17.03 8.63
N ILE A 380 -6.19 17.97 7.79
CA ILE A 380 -5.98 19.41 8.02
C ILE A 380 -6.69 19.87 9.29
N TRP A 381 -7.95 19.46 9.47
CA TRP A 381 -8.71 19.69 10.69
C TRP A 381 -7.98 19.10 11.91
N SER A 382 -7.57 17.85 11.81
CA SER A 382 -6.90 17.13 12.91
C SER A 382 -5.60 17.80 13.33
N LEU A 383 -4.78 18.25 12.36
CA LEU A 383 -3.54 18.98 12.64
C LEU A 383 -3.82 20.37 13.23
N ALA A 384 -4.89 21.05 12.81
CA ALA A 384 -5.32 22.31 13.42
C ALA A 384 -5.76 22.13 14.88
N CYS A 385 -6.44 21.03 15.22
CA CYS A 385 -6.74 20.67 16.60
C CYS A 385 -5.46 20.46 17.43
N ILE A 386 -4.41 19.86 16.85
CA ILE A 386 -3.10 19.71 17.52
C ILE A 386 -2.46 21.08 17.78
N PHE A 387 -2.42 21.97 16.78
CA PHE A 387 -1.90 23.33 16.93
C PHE A 387 -2.73 24.16 17.93
N SER A 388 -4.04 23.94 17.98
CA SER A 388 -4.94 24.55 18.96
C SER A 388 -4.57 24.19 20.40
N GLU A 389 -4.33 22.92 20.70
CA GLU A 389 -3.85 22.51 22.03
C GLU A 389 -2.42 22.99 22.32
N ALA A 390 -1.54 22.98 21.32
CA ALA A 390 -0.18 23.51 21.46
C ALA A 390 -0.18 25.00 21.84
N THR A 391 -1.13 25.78 21.29
CA THR A 391 -1.33 27.20 21.64
C THR A 391 -1.65 27.37 23.12
N SER A 392 -2.51 26.49 23.66
CA SER A 392 -2.85 26.48 25.09
C SER A 392 -1.62 26.14 25.95
N TRP A 393 -0.87 25.11 25.53
CA TRP A 393 0.35 24.70 26.23
C TRP A 393 1.43 25.77 26.24
N VAL A 394 1.70 26.43 25.10
CA VAL A 394 2.69 27.54 25.02
C VAL A 394 2.29 28.70 25.93
N THR A 395 0.99 29.00 26.00
CA THR A 395 0.48 30.15 26.76
C THR A 395 0.57 29.95 28.26
N ASP A 396 0.17 28.79 28.79
CA ASP A 396 0.12 28.57 30.25
C ASP A 396 0.30 27.09 30.69
N GLY A 397 0.97 26.29 29.85
CA GLY A 397 1.42 24.94 30.21
C GLY A 397 0.33 23.86 30.26
N PRO A 398 0.61 22.72 30.92
CA PRO A 398 -0.26 21.54 30.88
C PRO A 398 -1.65 21.78 31.48
N GLN A 399 -1.75 22.66 32.48
CA GLN A 399 -3.02 22.98 33.11
C GLN A 399 -4.00 23.64 32.12
N ALA A 400 -3.53 24.60 31.31
CA ALA A 400 -4.37 25.22 30.28
C ALA A 400 -4.85 24.22 29.22
N VAL A 401 -4.04 23.21 28.86
CA VAL A 401 -4.48 22.14 27.95
C VAL A 401 -5.61 21.31 28.58
N GLU A 402 -5.51 21.00 29.86
CA GLU A 402 -6.53 20.23 30.58
C GLU A 402 -7.82 21.03 30.79
N GLU A 403 -7.72 22.29 31.19
CA GLU A 403 -8.86 23.21 31.30
C GLU A 403 -9.58 23.36 29.95
N TYR A 404 -8.82 23.54 28.87
CA TYR A 404 -9.38 23.62 27.53
C TYR A 404 -10.14 22.37 27.12
N ARG A 405 -9.58 21.18 27.40
CA ARG A 405 -10.26 19.89 27.16
C ARG A 405 -11.53 19.75 28.00
N ASN A 406 -11.48 20.13 29.27
CA ASN A 406 -12.62 20.08 30.17
C ASN A 406 -13.74 21.05 29.74
N GLN A 407 -13.40 22.23 29.25
CA GLN A 407 -14.37 23.19 28.74
C GLN A 407 -15.12 22.64 27.52
N ARG A 408 -14.39 22.06 26.55
CA ARG A 408 -15.03 21.38 25.40
C ARG A 408 -15.92 20.23 25.85
N LYS A 409 -15.47 19.46 26.84
CA LYS A 409 -16.25 18.35 27.41
C LYS A 409 -17.53 18.80 28.07
N GLN A 410 -17.48 19.89 28.81
CA GLN A 410 -18.67 20.48 29.43
C GLN A 410 -19.64 20.97 28.36
N ALA A 411 -19.16 21.67 27.32
CA ALA A 411 -19.99 22.13 26.22
C ALA A 411 -20.71 20.96 25.51
N LEU A 412 -19.98 19.90 25.19
CA LEU A 412 -20.54 18.73 24.49
C LEU A 412 -21.50 17.90 25.33
N SER A 413 -21.36 17.90 26.66
CA SER A 413 -22.33 17.26 27.55
C SER A 413 -23.74 17.83 27.42
N GLN A 414 -23.86 19.06 26.90
CA GLN A 414 -25.13 19.74 26.67
C GLN A 414 -25.70 19.50 25.26
N VAL A 415 -24.95 18.84 24.37
CA VAL A 415 -25.39 18.54 23.00
C VAL A 415 -26.15 17.20 22.98
N PRO A 416 -27.46 17.19 22.69
CA PRO A 416 -28.26 15.97 22.77
C PRO A 416 -27.78 14.89 21.81
N GLY A 417 -27.58 13.67 22.31
CA GLY A 417 -27.12 12.53 21.51
C GLY A 417 -25.65 12.59 21.12
N PHE A 418 -24.88 13.55 21.64
CA PHE A 418 -23.44 13.62 21.44
C PHE A 418 -22.73 12.60 22.35
N LYS A 419 -22.10 11.58 21.75
CA LYS A 419 -21.49 10.45 22.48
C LYS A 419 -20.04 10.71 22.87
N ASP A 420 -19.40 11.69 22.24
CA ASP A 420 -17.98 11.94 22.37
C ASP A 420 -17.64 13.10 23.27
N GLY A 421 -16.68 12.86 24.15
CA GLY A 421 -16.52 13.67 25.33
C GLY A 421 -15.78 14.98 25.15
N ASP A 422 -15.00 15.23 24.10
CA ASP A 422 -14.07 16.38 24.08
C ASP A 422 -13.71 16.91 22.68
N CYS A 423 -14.57 16.64 21.68
CA CYS A 423 -14.43 17.12 20.30
C CYS A 423 -14.29 18.63 20.18
N PHE A 424 -13.74 19.10 19.06
CA PHE A 424 -13.65 20.54 18.72
C PHE A 424 -14.90 21.09 18.03
N HIS A 425 -15.91 20.24 17.80
CA HIS A 425 -17.14 20.57 17.10
C HIS A 425 -18.36 19.93 17.78
N ASP A 426 -19.54 20.45 17.50
CA ASP A 426 -20.83 19.91 17.98
C ASP A 426 -21.47 18.85 17.05
N GLY A 427 -20.77 18.51 15.95
CA GLY A 427 -21.24 17.58 14.91
C GLY A 427 -21.62 18.28 13.61
N SER A 428 -21.65 19.61 13.62
CA SER A 428 -21.78 20.47 12.45
C SER A 428 -20.63 21.48 12.40
N ASP A 429 -20.49 22.29 13.45
CA ASP A 429 -19.67 23.49 13.47
C ASP A 429 -18.63 23.43 14.60
N VAL A 430 -17.56 24.22 14.45
CA VAL A 430 -16.57 24.39 15.53
C VAL A 430 -17.24 24.99 16.78
N LEU A 431 -16.93 24.44 17.95
CA LEU A 431 -17.53 24.87 19.22
C LEU A 431 -17.26 26.37 19.48
N PRO A 432 -18.26 27.15 19.93
CA PRO A 432 -18.05 28.54 20.37
C PRO A 432 -16.95 28.66 21.43
N GLU A 433 -16.83 27.67 22.31
CA GLU A 433 -15.82 27.59 23.36
C GLU A 433 -14.41 27.54 22.78
N VAL A 434 -14.20 26.90 21.63
CA VAL A 434 -12.91 26.90 20.94
C VAL A 434 -12.53 28.31 20.52
N LYS A 435 -13.47 29.07 19.94
CA LYS A 435 -13.25 30.46 19.52
C LYS A 435 -12.97 31.37 20.72
N ALA A 436 -13.79 31.25 21.77
CA ALA A 436 -13.65 32.03 23.00
C ALA A 436 -12.32 31.74 23.72
N TRP A 437 -11.89 30.47 23.74
CA TRP A 437 -10.62 30.06 24.32
C TRP A 437 -9.44 30.74 23.62
N HIS A 438 -9.39 30.71 22.29
CA HIS A 438 -8.32 31.37 21.53
C HIS A 438 -8.33 32.90 21.68
N ALA A 439 -9.51 33.51 21.77
CA ALA A 439 -9.61 34.94 22.09
C ALA A 439 -9.05 35.24 23.50
N HIS A 440 -9.30 34.38 24.48
CA HIS A 440 -8.74 34.49 25.83
C HIS A 440 -7.21 34.32 25.83
N LEU A 441 -6.68 33.29 25.15
CA LEU A 441 -5.23 33.08 25.04
C LEU A 441 -4.53 34.28 24.40
N ALA A 442 -5.14 34.91 23.39
CA ALA A 442 -4.59 36.11 22.75
C ALA A 442 -4.49 37.32 23.71
N MET A 443 -5.35 37.39 24.75
CA MET A 443 -5.25 38.41 25.80
C MET A 443 -4.11 38.13 26.79
N LEU A 444 -3.75 36.85 26.96
CA LEU A 444 -2.63 36.41 27.79
C LEU A 444 -1.28 36.49 27.06
N ARG A 445 -1.23 37.14 25.90
CA ARG A 445 -0.01 37.26 25.09
C ARG A 445 1.16 37.80 25.91
N ARG A 446 2.33 37.23 25.66
CA ARG A 446 3.58 37.66 26.27
C ARG A 446 4.28 38.70 25.39
N ALA A 447 5.09 39.56 26.00
CA ALA A 447 5.95 40.47 25.25
C ALA A 447 6.94 39.65 24.40
N GLY A 448 7.04 39.96 23.10
CA GLY A 448 7.90 39.25 22.15
C GLY A 448 7.25 38.04 21.46
N ASP A 449 6.12 37.52 21.95
CA ASP A 449 5.40 36.44 21.28
C ASP A 449 4.38 37.00 20.26
N TYR A 450 4.76 37.01 18.99
CA TYR A 450 3.91 37.40 17.87
C TYR A 450 3.33 36.21 17.11
N VAL A 451 3.73 34.98 17.44
CA VAL A 451 3.22 33.77 16.78
C VAL A 451 1.92 33.33 17.45
N THR A 452 1.99 32.95 18.73
CA THR A 452 0.89 32.32 19.48
C THR A 452 -0.42 33.12 19.43
N PRO A 453 -0.45 34.44 19.68
CA PRO A 453 -1.72 35.19 19.65
C PRO A 453 -2.33 35.35 18.24
N ASN A 454 -1.55 35.15 17.17
CA ASN A 454 -2.01 35.31 15.79
C ASN A 454 -2.37 33.98 15.10
N ILE A 455 -2.09 32.83 15.74
CA ILE A 455 -2.36 31.50 15.19
C ILE A 455 -3.83 31.32 14.83
N TRP A 456 -4.75 31.78 15.66
CA TRP A 456 -6.18 31.65 15.41
C TRP A 456 -6.59 32.33 14.09
N HIS A 457 -6.30 33.61 13.95
CA HIS A 457 -6.73 34.41 12.79
C HIS A 457 -5.96 34.10 11.51
N THR A 458 -4.68 33.75 11.63
CA THR A 458 -3.83 33.50 10.45
C THR A 458 -3.98 32.08 9.93
N LEU A 459 -4.24 31.10 10.81
CA LEU A 459 -4.19 29.68 10.50
C LEU A 459 -5.47 28.93 10.89
N LEU A 460 -5.79 28.84 12.19
CA LEU A 460 -6.78 27.87 12.68
C LEU A 460 -8.19 28.15 12.20
N GLN A 461 -8.58 29.43 12.09
CA GLN A 461 -9.93 29.79 11.67
C GLN A 461 -10.26 29.16 10.30
N GLN A 462 -9.36 29.22 9.33
CA GLN A 462 -9.56 28.64 7.99
C GLN A 462 -9.38 27.11 7.96
N CYS A 463 -8.63 26.52 8.88
CA CYS A 463 -8.52 25.06 8.99
C CYS A 463 -9.76 24.41 9.63
N LEU A 464 -10.44 25.14 10.51
CA LEU A 464 -11.60 24.67 11.28
C LEU A 464 -12.94 25.14 10.67
N GLU A 465 -12.96 25.47 9.38
CA GLU A 465 -14.18 25.75 8.61
C GLU A 465 -14.89 24.47 8.14
N VAL A 466 -16.02 24.65 7.46
CA VAL A 466 -16.69 23.59 6.66
C VAL A 466 -15.76 23.07 5.55
N ASP A 467 -15.93 21.80 5.19
CA ASP A 467 -14.94 21.02 4.43
C ASP A 467 -14.44 21.68 3.13
N GLU A 468 -15.33 22.30 2.35
CA GLU A 468 -15.01 22.93 1.07
C GLU A 468 -14.12 24.18 1.18
N GLN A 469 -14.17 24.84 2.33
CA GLN A 469 -13.45 26.09 2.60
C GLN A 469 -12.13 25.87 3.35
N ARG A 470 -11.86 24.63 3.78
CA ARG A 470 -10.62 24.31 4.49
C ARG A 470 -9.40 24.49 3.62
N LEU A 471 -8.32 24.92 4.26
CA LEU A 471 -7.00 24.98 3.64
C LEU A 471 -6.55 23.60 3.14
N ARG A 472 -5.86 23.57 2.00
CA ARG A 472 -5.09 22.41 1.55
C ARG A 472 -3.72 22.37 2.24
N ALA A 473 -3.07 21.22 2.29
CA ALA A 473 -1.77 21.06 2.97
C ALA A 473 -0.68 22.04 2.51
N PHE A 474 -0.63 22.35 1.20
CA PHE A 474 0.28 23.38 0.67
C PHE A 474 -0.02 24.78 1.23
N GLN A 475 -1.30 25.17 1.31
CA GLN A 475 -1.70 26.46 1.86
C GLN A 475 -1.46 26.53 3.37
N LEU A 476 -1.70 25.42 4.09
CA LEU A 476 -1.36 25.28 5.50
C LEU A 476 0.14 25.54 5.73
N CYS A 477 1.02 24.88 4.94
CA CYS A 477 2.46 25.12 5.01
C CYS A 477 2.82 26.60 4.85
N ASN A 478 2.27 27.27 3.82
CA ASN A 478 2.58 28.66 3.55
C ASN A 478 2.18 29.59 4.71
N LYS A 479 1.03 29.34 5.34
CA LYS A 479 0.58 30.12 6.50
C LYS A 479 1.43 29.89 7.75
N THR A 480 1.93 28.68 7.96
CA THR A 480 2.90 28.45 9.05
C THR A 480 4.21 29.21 8.82
N ILE A 481 4.68 29.29 7.57
CA ILE A 481 5.86 30.09 7.19
C ILE A 481 5.58 31.58 7.37
N GLU A 482 4.39 32.05 6.99
CA GLU A 482 3.97 33.44 7.17
C GLU A 482 4.02 33.86 8.65
N LEU A 483 3.46 33.05 9.55
CA LEU A 483 3.47 33.29 11.00
C LEU A 483 4.90 33.44 11.55
N LEU A 484 5.80 32.52 11.17
CA LEU A 484 7.21 32.59 11.60
C LEU A 484 7.96 33.77 10.97
N GLY A 485 7.63 34.15 9.73
CA GLY A 485 8.18 35.33 9.07
C GLY A 485 7.77 36.63 9.78
N GLN A 486 6.51 36.72 10.21
CA GLN A 486 6.01 37.86 10.99
C GLN A 486 6.75 38.00 12.33
N GLN A 487 6.97 36.89 13.05
CA GLN A 487 7.77 36.85 14.27
C GLN A 487 9.17 37.43 14.00
N ARG A 488 9.93 36.81 13.08
CA ARG A 488 11.31 37.19 12.77
C ARG A 488 11.46 38.66 12.36
N ASN A 489 10.53 39.18 11.56
CA ASN A 489 10.56 40.58 11.11
C ASN A 489 10.30 41.58 12.26
N ARG A 490 9.40 41.26 13.21
CA ARG A 490 9.08 42.12 14.34
C ARG A 490 10.14 42.10 15.42
N VAL A 491 10.77 40.95 15.68
CA VAL A 491 11.94 40.87 16.57
C VAL A 491 13.07 41.76 16.07
N CYS A 492 13.38 41.71 14.77
CA CYS A 492 14.36 42.60 14.16
C CYS A 492 13.99 44.07 14.37
N HIS A 493 12.74 44.45 14.07
CA HIS A 493 12.28 45.82 14.26
C HIS A 493 12.39 46.28 15.73
N ASP A 494 11.90 45.52 16.70
CA ASP A 494 11.97 45.89 18.11
C ASP A 494 13.41 45.99 18.63
N TYR A 495 14.33 45.17 18.11
CA TYR A 495 15.75 45.25 18.39
C TYR A 495 16.39 46.55 17.84
N PHE A 496 16.04 46.94 16.61
CA PHE A 496 16.53 48.19 16.00
C PHE A 496 16.00 49.45 16.70
N TYR A 497 14.79 49.43 17.27
CA TYR A 497 14.18 50.62 17.89
C TYR A 497 14.35 50.71 19.42
N ARG A 498 14.71 49.62 20.11
CA ARG A 498 15.15 49.67 21.54
C ARG A 498 16.64 49.94 21.73
N GLY A 499 17.43 49.90 20.65
CA GLY A 499 18.89 50.00 20.68
C GLY A 499 19.47 51.41 20.62
N ASP A 500 18.66 52.47 20.73
CA ASP A 500 19.14 53.86 20.60
C ASP A 500 18.77 54.68 21.83
N ASP A 501 19.52 54.48 22.92
CA ASP A 501 19.59 55.46 24.00
C ASP A 501 20.92 55.46 24.80
N ASN A 502 21.94 54.66 24.46
CA ASN A 502 23.30 54.84 25.02
C ASN A 502 24.43 54.22 24.16
N ASN A 503 24.92 55.03 23.21
CA ASN A 503 26.31 55.21 22.75
C ASN A 503 27.28 54.03 22.45
N LYS A 504 27.77 54.06 21.20
CA LYS A 504 29.13 53.73 20.66
C LYS A 504 29.60 52.26 20.55
N GLY A 505 29.64 51.81 19.29
CA GLY A 505 30.66 50.89 18.77
C GLY A 505 30.12 49.81 17.84
N TRP A 506 30.24 49.99 16.53
CA TRP A 506 30.02 48.92 15.54
C TRP A 506 31.03 47.77 15.71
N PRO A 507 30.60 46.52 15.51
CA PRO A 507 31.36 45.55 14.74
C PRO A 507 30.63 45.23 13.41
N PRO A 508 31.37 44.76 12.38
CA PRO A 508 30.92 44.81 10.99
C PRO A 508 29.90 43.72 10.66
N ALA A 509 29.13 43.99 9.60
CA ALA A 509 28.24 43.06 8.93
C ALA A 509 28.90 41.69 8.70
N GLY A 510 28.51 40.71 9.51
CA GLY A 510 28.83 39.30 9.35
C GLY A 510 27.89 38.66 8.32
N ARG A 511 28.48 38.30 7.19
CA ARG A 511 27.94 37.58 6.03
C ARG A 511 26.72 36.68 6.28
N PHE A 512 25.72 36.92 5.43
CA PHE A 512 24.86 35.89 4.85
C PHE A 512 25.66 34.63 4.50
N CYS A 513 25.18 33.48 4.98
CA CYS A 513 25.42 32.20 4.31
C CYS A 513 24.07 31.56 4.06
N GLY A 514 23.54 31.79 2.86
CA GLY A 514 22.56 30.90 2.28
C GLY A 514 23.20 29.52 2.06
N SER A 515 22.34 28.50 2.15
CA SER A 515 22.39 27.23 1.42
C SER A 515 23.53 27.10 0.40
N SER A 516 24.20 25.95 0.31
CA SER A 516 23.70 24.82 -0.49
C SER A 516 24.72 23.69 -0.50
N GLY A 517 24.24 22.45 -0.70
CA GLY A 517 24.67 21.56 -1.80
C GLY A 517 26.12 21.04 -1.86
N PRO A 518 26.34 19.84 -2.43
CA PRO A 518 27.66 19.21 -2.46
C PRO A 518 28.58 19.83 -3.51
N ALA A 519 29.87 19.78 -3.19
CA ALA A 519 30.99 20.42 -3.87
C ALA A 519 31.27 19.89 -5.29
N MET A 520 31.68 20.79 -6.19
CA MET A 520 32.55 20.49 -7.32
C MET A 520 33.81 21.34 -7.25
N MET A 521 34.93 20.70 -7.60
CA MET A 521 36.30 21.18 -7.43
C MET A 521 36.66 22.41 -8.27
N ARG A 522 37.58 23.19 -7.71
CA ARG A 522 38.31 24.33 -8.32
C ARG A 522 39.17 23.91 -9.53
N ALA A 523 39.32 24.83 -10.48
CA ALA A 523 40.60 25.10 -11.13
C ALA A 523 40.67 26.56 -11.64
N ASN A 524 41.85 27.15 -11.48
CA ASN A 524 42.19 28.57 -11.68
C ASN A 524 42.20 29.00 -13.16
N GLN A 525 42.00 30.31 -13.37
CA GLN A 525 42.37 31.03 -14.58
C GLN A 525 43.90 31.15 -14.71
N GLU A 526 44.43 30.99 -15.92
CA GLU A 526 45.44 31.86 -16.54
C GLU A 526 45.57 31.58 -18.06
N LYS A 527 45.56 32.65 -18.86
CA LYS A 527 45.87 32.75 -20.32
C LYS A 527 47.40 32.55 -20.55
N PRO A 528 47.97 32.26 -21.75
CA PRO A 528 47.71 32.99 -23.02
C PRO A 528 47.97 32.27 -24.39
N SER A 529 47.66 33.03 -25.46
CA SER A 529 48.36 33.19 -26.77
C SER A 529 48.49 32.07 -27.83
N GLU A 530 47.91 32.40 -29.00
CA GLU A 530 48.48 32.44 -30.37
C GLU A 530 48.74 31.18 -31.23
N ASP A 531 48.48 31.41 -32.54
CA ASP A 531 48.83 30.71 -33.79
C ASP A 531 47.97 29.50 -34.23
N LEU A 532 47.08 29.68 -35.23
CA LEU A 532 47.31 29.58 -36.69
C LEU A 532 47.63 28.14 -37.16
N ASP A 533 46.63 27.40 -37.65
CA ASP A 533 46.39 27.21 -39.10
C ASP A 533 45.39 26.09 -39.46
N SER A 534 44.65 26.38 -40.54
CA SER A 534 44.27 25.46 -41.63
C SER A 534 43.04 24.53 -41.55
N MET A 535 42.08 24.90 -42.42
CA MET A 535 41.08 24.12 -43.19
C MET A 535 39.84 23.64 -42.41
N GLY A 536 38.64 24.20 -42.63
CA GLY A 536 37.89 24.24 -43.91
C GLY A 536 37.22 22.88 -44.10
N THR A 537 35.91 22.68 -43.92
CA THR A 537 34.80 23.28 -44.69
C THR A 537 33.42 23.05 -44.02
N THR A 538 32.64 24.14 -43.90
CA THR A 538 31.17 24.37 -44.17
C THR A 538 30.25 23.15 -44.38
N ALA A 539 28.97 23.09 -43.97
CA ALA A 539 27.90 24.08 -43.76
C ALA A 539 26.78 23.43 -42.87
N LEU A 540 26.21 24.05 -41.83
CA LEU A 540 25.17 25.11 -41.78
C LEU A 540 23.81 24.68 -42.39
N ASP A 541 22.64 24.95 -41.82
CA ASP A 541 22.22 25.42 -40.50
C ASP A 541 20.68 25.33 -40.40
N VAL A 542 20.19 25.47 -39.17
CA VAL A 542 18.79 25.63 -38.71
C VAL A 542 18.13 26.87 -39.35
N PRO A 543 16.78 27.03 -39.34
CA PRO A 543 16.19 27.92 -38.33
C PRO A 543 14.76 27.55 -37.82
N ASN A 544 14.51 27.92 -36.55
CA ASN A 544 13.23 28.07 -35.84
C ASN A 544 12.35 29.23 -36.45
N PRO A 545 11.31 29.73 -35.74
CA PRO A 545 9.92 29.26 -35.54
C PRO A 545 8.90 30.32 -36.07
N PRO A 546 7.58 30.25 -35.76
CA PRO A 546 6.91 31.52 -35.39
C PRO A 546 5.71 31.46 -34.41
N THR A 547 5.39 32.67 -33.95
CA THR A 547 4.39 33.17 -32.99
C THR A 547 3.01 33.58 -33.57
N ALA A 548 1.98 33.52 -32.70
CA ALA A 548 0.70 34.26 -32.55
C ALA A 548 0.10 35.19 -33.65
N LYS A 549 -1.24 35.14 -33.83
CA LYS A 549 -2.11 36.27 -34.29
C LYS A 549 -3.58 36.21 -33.77
N LYS A 550 -4.17 37.39 -33.58
CA LYS A 550 -5.61 37.75 -33.36
C LYS A 550 -6.04 38.73 -34.47
N SER A 551 -7.29 38.65 -34.99
CA SER A 551 -8.23 39.76 -35.37
C SER A 551 -9.39 39.30 -36.30
N GLU A 552 -10.63 39.74 -36.01
CA GLU A 552 -11.95 39.55 -36.69
C GLU A 552 -12.16 40.47 -37.94
N PRO A 553 -13.37 40.77 -38.56
CA PRO A 553 -14.79 40.33 -38.36
C PRO A 553 -15.75 40.18 -39.62
N ASN A 554 -17.05 39.90 -39.34
CA ASN A 554 -18.31 40.18 -40.10
C ASN A 554 -18.68 39.36 -41.38
N SER A 555 -19.93 39.02 -41.74
CA SER A 555 -21.31 39.19 -41.19
C SER A 555 -22.35 38.46 -42.08
N ASN A 556 -23.50 38.09 -41.49
CA ASN A 556 -24.89 38.11 -42.02
C ASN A 556 -25.58 36.89 -42.72
N ASN A 557 -26.72 36.54 -42.09
CA ASN A 557 -28.06 36.21 -42.62
C ASN A 557 -28.51 34.74 -42.86
N SER A 558 -29.15 34.18 -41.81
CA SER A 558 -30.43 33.44 -41.64
C SER A 558 -31.36 33.15 -42.86
N PRO A 559 -32.51 32.44 -42.68
CA PRO A 559 -32.81 31.14 -42.04
C PRO A 559 -33.77 30.25 -42.90
N GLY A 560 -34.17 29.05 -42.42
CA GLY A 560 -35.37 28.31 -42.90
C GLY A 560 -35.16 26.79 -43.00
N SER A 561 -35.62 26.02 -42.00
CA SER A 561 -36.92 25.34 -41.95
C SER A 561 -37.08 24.14 -42.89
N SER A 562 -37.27 22.99 -42.23
CA SER A 562 -37.64 21.66 -42.69
C SER A 562 -38.88 21.57 -43.58
N THR A 563 -38.85 20.66 -44.56
CA THR A 563 -40.02 19.86 -44.98
C THR A 563 -39.60 18.53 -45.64
N LEU A 564 -40.24 17.44 -45.19
CA LEU A 564 -40.30 16.10 -45.78
C LEU A 564 -40.69 16.12 -47.27
N SER A 565 -40.21 15.14 -48.06
CA SER A 565 -40.96 14.44 -49.12
C SER A 565 -40.16 13.25 -49.69
N THR A 566 -40.71 12.03 -49.60
CA THR A 566 -40.39 10.81 -50.39
C THR A 566 -41.10 10.87 -51.76
N PRO A 567 -41.11 9.82 -52.60
CA PRO A 567 -40.10 8.91 -53.18
C PRO A 567 -40.13 9.00 -54.75
N PRO A 568 -39.50 8.10 -55.55
CA PRO A 568 -40.22 6.87 -55.94
C PRO A 568 -39.31 5.64 -56.21
N ASN A 569 -39.98 4.52 -56.44
CA ASN A 569 -39.48 3.16 -56.49
C ASN A 569 -39.55 2.60 -57.94
N VAL A 570 -38.77 1.55 -58.20
CA VAL A 570 -38.90 0.44 -59.19
C VAL A 570 -38.65 0.67 -60.70
N ASN A 571 -37.68 -0.05 -61.32
CA ASN A 571 -37.87 -1.32 -62.09
C ASN A 571 -36.54 -1.90 -62.65
N PRO A 572 -36.48 -3.17 -63.13
CA PRO A 572 -35.56 -4.18 -62.58
C PRO A 572 -34.72 -4.92 -63.63
N GLY A 573 -33.86 -5.83 -63.15
CA GLY A 573 -33.33 -6.95 -63.91
C GLY A 573 -31.95 -6.73 -64.55
N ILE A 574 -30.96 -7.46 -64.05
CA ILE A 574 -29.92 -8.18 -64.81
C ILE A 574 -29.22 -9.12 -63.80
N GLU A 575 -29.33 -10.42 -64.05
CA GLU A 575 -28.52 -11.46 -63.42
C GLU A 575 -27.08 -11.38 -63.94
N PHE A 576 -26.10 -11.43 -63.03
CA PHE A 576 -24.72 -11.80 -63.36
C PHE A 576 -24.30 -12.95 -62.45
N GLU A 577 -24.07 -14.12 -63.06
CA GLU A 577 -23.41 -15.26 -62.44
C GLU A 577 -22.04 -14.86 -61.87
N LYS A 578 -21.75 -15.30 -60.63
CA LYS A 578 -20.42 -15.20 -60.02
C LYS A 578 -19.67 -16.54 -60.09
N PRO A 579 -18.34 -16.52 -60.23
CA PRO A 579 -17.55 -17.68 -60.65
C PRO A 579 -17.37 -18.70 -59.52
N LEU A 580 -17.40 -19.99 -59.88
CA LEU A 580 -16.99 -21.10 -59.02
C LEU A 580 -15.52 -20.93 -58.60
N CYS A 581 -15.29 -20.62 -57.32
CA CYS A 581 -14.02 -20.82 -56.64
C CYS A 581 -13.97 -22.23 -56.03
N PRO A 582 -12.78 -22.86 -55.92
CA PRO A 582 -12.66 -24.27 -55.62
C PRO A 582 -13.13 -24.58 -54.20
N VAL A 583 -13.87 -25.68 -54.07
CA VAL A 583 -14.24 -26.30 -52.79
C VAL A 583 -12.95 -26.68 -52.05
N HIS A 584 -12.45 -25.77 -51.21
CA HIS A 584 -11.66 -26.19 -50.07
C HIS A 584 -12.61 -26.92 -49.13
N GLN A 585 -12.42 -28.23 -49.05
CA GLN A 585 -13.08 -29.08 -48.07
C GLN A 585 -12.85 -28.46 -46.69
N HIS A 586 -13.86 -27.79 -46.16
CA HIS A 586 -13.93 -27.53 -44.73
C HIS A 586 -13.79 -28.90 -44.05
N GLY A 587 -12.69 -29.08 -43.31
CA GLY A 587 -12.68 -30.08 -42.25
C GLY A 587 -13.93 -29.90 -41.38
N PRO A 588 -14.45 -30.97 -40.76
CA PRO A 588 -15.68 -30.87 -39.99
C PRO A 588 -15.54 -29.74 -38.98
N ALA A 589 -16.51 -28.80 -38.99
CA ALA A 589 -16.60 -27.74 -37.99
C ALA A 589 -16.39 -28.39 -36.62
N MET A 590 -15.38 -27.93 -35.86
CA MET A 590 -15.16 -28.40 -34.50
C MET A 590 -16.49 -28.21 -33.75
N ARG A 591 -17.16 -29.31 -33.40
CA ARG A 591 -18.32 -29.22 -32.52
C ARG A 591 -17.80 -28.75 -31.16
N LEU A 592 -18.20 -27.54 -30.77
CA LEU A 592 -17.90 -27.03 -29.43
C LEU A 592 -18.42 -28.02 -28.39
N PRO A 593 -17.69 -28.24 -27.28
CA PRO A 593 -18.16 -29.10 -26.22
C PRO A 593 -19.47 -28.54 -25.66
N GLU A 594 -20.47 -29.41 -25.54
CA GLU A 594 -21.75 -29.07 -24.92
C GLU A 594 -21.78 -29.54 -23.46
N LEU A 595 -22.37 -28.71 -22.61
CA LEU A 595 -22.68 -29.03 -21.23
C LEU A 595 -24.00 -28.38 -20.84
N SER A 596 -24.97 -29.19 -20.44
CA SER A 596 -26.28 -28.71 -20.00
C SER A 596 -26.33 -28.45 -18.49
N PHE A 597 -27.22 -27.56 -18.06
CA PHE A 597 -27.50 -27.33 -16.63
C PHE A 597 -28.00 -28.58 -15.89
N LYS A 598 -28.61 -29.52 -16.60
CA LYS A 598 -29.06 -30.81 -16.02
C LYS A 598 -27.85 -31.66 -15.65
N GLU A 599 -26.89 -31.81 -16.57
CA GLU A 599 -25.66 -32.58 -16.33
C GLU A 599 -24.84 -31.99 -15.17
N VAL A 600 -24.75 -30.66 -15.10
CA VAL A 600 -24.09 -29.97 -13.97
C VAL A 600 -24.82 -30.28 -12.65
N SER A 601 -26.16 -30.23 -12.64
CA SER A 601 -26.95 -30.51 -11.43
C SER A 601 -26.80 -31.96 -10.96
N ASP A 602 -26.79 -32.92 -11.89
CA ASP A 602 -26.61 -34.34 -11.62
C ASP A 602 -25.20 -34.61 -11.09
N TRP A 603 -24.19 -33.97 -11.67
CA TRP A 603 -22.81 -34.02 -11.18
C TRP A 603 -22.65 -33.42 -9.78
N ILE A 604 -23.21 -32.24 -9.49
CA ILE A 604 -23.17 -31.64 -8.14
C ILE A 604 -23.78 -32.61 -7.12
N SER A 605 -24.88 -33.27 -7.48
CA SER A 605 -25.58 -34.21 -6.60
C SER A 605 -24.74 -35.46 -6.31
N ARG A 606 -24.11 -36.05 -7.34
CA ARG A 606 -23.16 -37.16 -7.19
C ARG A 606 -21.94 -36.75 -6.35
N ARG A 607 -21.35 -35.59 -6.61
CA ARG A 607 -20.21 -35.10 -5.84
C ARG A 607 -20.54 -34.89 -4.36
N LYS A 608 -21.79 -34.52 -4.04
CA LYS A 608 -22.25 -34.36 -2.66
C LYS A 608 -22.56 -35.67 -1.95
N SER A 609 -22.80 -36.79 -2.65
CA SER A 609 -23.05 -38.09 -2.02
C SER A 609 -21.77 -38.75 -1.48
N PHE A 610 -20.60 -38.36 -1.99
CA PHE A 610 -19.32 -38.84 -1.46
C PHE A 610 -18.96 -38.19 -0.12
N THR A 611 -18.36 -38.96 0.78
CA THR A 611 -17.84 -38.47 2.08
C THR A 611 -16.35 -38.17 2.00
N LEU A 612 -15.57 -39.01 1.32
CA LEU A 612 -14.12 -38.87 1.18
C LEU A 612 -13.75 -37.80 0.15
N LYS A 613 -12.74 -36.98 0.48
CA LYS A 613 -12.23 -35.93 -0.41
C LYS A 613 -11.68 -36.48 -1.72
N LYS A 614 -10.96 -37.60 -1.67
CA LYS A 614 -10.37 -38.27 -2.84
C LYS A 614 -11.42 -38.65 -3.89
N ASP A 615 -12.58 -39.16 -3.46
CA ASP A 615 -13.65 -39.57 -4.36
C ASP A 615 -14.35 -38.36 -4.99
N LYS A 616 -14.51 -37.27 -4.21
CA LYS A 616 -15.01 -36.00 -4.75
C LYS A 616 -14.11 -35.43 -5.82
N ASP A 617 -12.79 -35.53 -5.64
CA ASP A 617 -11.81 -34.97 -6.57
C ASP A 617 -11.69 -35.83 -7.86
N ASN A 618 -11.98 -37.13 -7.78
CA ASN A 618 -12.04 -38.04 -8.92
C ASN A 618 -13.33 -37.89 -9.76
N GLU A 619 -14.42 -37.38 -9.17
CA GLU A 619 -15.68 -37.14 -9.86
C GLU A 619 -15.61 -35.85 -10.72
N LYS A 620 -15.26 -36.00 -12.00
CA LYS A 620 -15.11 -34.90 -12.96
C LYS A 620 -16.31 -34.79 -13.91
N LEU A 621 -16.61 -33.56 -14.33
CA LEU A 621 -17.55 -33.29 -15.41
C LEU A 621 -16.95 -33.69 -16.77
N PRO A 622 -17.79 -34.03 -17.76
CA PRO A 622 -17.35 -34.10 -19.16
C PRO A 622 -16.67 -32.79 -19.56
N ASN A 623 -15.53 -32.89 -20.24
CA ASN A 623 -14.77 -31.73 -20.72
C ASN A 623 -14.39 -30.73 -19.60
N HIS A 624 -14.23 -31.18 -18.36
CA HIS A 624 -13.90 -30.33 -17.20
C HIS A 624 -12.67 -29.43 -17.43
N ASP A 625 -11.70 -29.87 -18.23
CA ASP A 625 -10.47 -29.11 -18.48
C ASP A 625 -10.72 -27.74 -19.15
N TYR A 626 -11.87 -27.54 -19.79
CA TYR A 626 -12.27 -26.22 -20.32
C TYR A 626 -12.52 -25.19 -19.20
N LEU A 627 -12.87 -25.62 -17.99
CA LEU A 627 -13.02 -24.72 -16.84
C LEU A 627 -11.68 -24.08 -16.45
N ASN A 628 -10.55 -24.71 -16.76
CA ASN A 628 -9.23 -24.12 -16.48
C ASN A 628 -8.98 -22.84 -17.28
N ARG A 629 -9.73 -22.60 -18.38
CA ARG A 629 -9.59 -21.38 -19.19
C ARG A 629 -10.16 -20.13 -18.51
N VAL A 630 -11.00 -20.32 -17.48
CA VAL A 630 -11.50 -19.24 -16.62
C VAL A 630 -10.84 -19.25 -15.24
N ALA A 631 -9.84 -20.12 -15.01
CA ALA A 631 -9.12 -20.17 -13.74
C ALA A 631 -8.34 -18.89 -13.48
N GLY A 632 -8.18 -18.54 -12.20
CA GLY A 632 -7.47 -17.33 -11.77
C GLY A 632 -8.18 -16.02 -12.13
N ARG A 633 -9.50 -16.05 -12.33
CA ARG A 633 -10.35 -14.86 -12.56
C ARG A 633 -11.27 -14.60 -11.37
N ASP A 634 -11.54 -13.33 -11.08
CA ASP A 634 -12.61 -12.92 -10.15
C ASP A 634 -13.97 -13.14 -10.84
N HIS A 635 -14.86 -13.90 -10.21
CA HIS A 635 -16.20 -14.20 -10.74
C HIS A 635 -17.28 -13.44 -9.97
N ILE A 636 -17.93 -12.48 -10.65
CA ILE A 636 -18.93 -11.58 -10.06
C ILE A 636 -20.30 -11.86 -10.70
N PHE A 637 -21.33 -12.05 -9.88
CA PHE A 637 -22.71 -12.25 -10.34
C PHE A 637 -23.56 -11.02 -10.00
N LEU A 638 -24.13 -10.36 -11.00
CA LEU A 638 -25.18 -9.36 -10.84
C LEU A 638 -26.52 -9.99 -11.21
N ILE A 639 -27.41 -10.10 -10.23
CA ILE A 639 -28.71 -10.76 -10.39
C ILE A 639 -29.79 -9.69 -10.43
N ASP A 640 -30.52 -9.61 -11.53
CA ASP A 640 -31.64 -8.70 -11.66
C ASP A 640 -32.80 -9.15 -10.76
N ASP A 641 -33.09 -8.39 -9.71
CA ASP A 641 -34.14 -8.65 -8.73
C ASP A 641 -35.35 -7.75 -8.92
N ALA A 642 -35.61 -7.37 -10.19
CA ALA A 642 -36.84 -6.73 -10.60
C ALA A 642 -38.07 -7.64 -10.46
N VAL A 643 -39.24 -7.04 -10.37
CA VAL A 643 -40.54 -7.73 -10.32
C VAL A 643 -40.80 -8.57 -11.58
N SER A 644 -40.24 -8.20 -12.74
CA SER A 644 -40.37 -8.94 -14.00
C SER A 644 -39.67 -10.32 -13.95
N MET A 645 -38.68 -10.47 -13.08
CA MET A 645 -37.92 -11.72 -12.91
C MET A 645 -38.64 -12.77 -12.05
N LYS A 646 -39.80 -12.43 -11.48
CA LYS A 646 -40.51 -13.26 -10.49
C LYS A 646 -40.85 -14.67 -10.99
N ASP A 647 -41.38 -14.78 -12.21
CA ASP A 647 -41.77 -16.08 -12.77
C ASP A 647 -40.56 -16.94 -13.17
N TYR A 648 -39.41 -16.30 -13.40
CA TYR A 648 -38.15 -16.95 -13.76
C TYR A 648 -37.26 -17.26 -12.54
N TRP A 649 -37.62 -16.79 -11.35
CA TRP A 649 -36.76 -16.92 -10.16
C TRP A 649 -36.33 -18.37 -9.81
N PRO A 650 -37.19 -19.40 -9.96
CA PRO A 650 -36.76 -20.79 -9.78
C PRO A 650 -35.63 -21.19 -10.74
N GLU A 651 -35.66 -20.69 -11.98
CA GLU A 651 -34.63 -20.92 -12.97
C GLU A 651 -33.36 -20.11 -12.66
N VAL A 652 -33.50 -18.84 -12.25
CA VAL A 652 -32.38 -17.99 -11.78
C VAL A 652 -31.60 -18.70 -10.67
N ALA A 653 -32.28 -19.24 -9.67
CA ALA A 653 -31.65 -19.97 -8.58
C ALA A 653 -30.92 -21.25 -9.06
N LYS A 654 -31.48 -21.95 -10.06
CA LYS A 654 -30.86 -23.15 -10.66
C LYS A 654 -29.59 -22.78 -11.44
N VAL A 655 -29.67 -21.76 -12.30
CA VAL A 655 -28.54 -21.27 -13.11
C VAL A 655 -27.44 -20.75 -12.20
N PHE A 656 -27.77 -19.87 -11.24
CA PHE A 656 -26.82 -19.34 -10.27
C PHE A 656 -26.13 -20.45 -9.48
N LYS A 657 -26.88 -21.45 -9.00
CA LYS A 657 -26.31 -22.60 -8.28
C LYS A 657 -25.30 -23.36 -9.12
N ALA A 658 -25.59 -23.60 -10.40
CA ALA A 658 -24.68 -24.32 -11.28
C ALA A 658 -23.40 -23.51 -11.53
N LEU A 659 -23.54 -22.25 -11.98
CA LEU A 659 -22.40 -21.40 -12.32
C LEU A 659 -21.52 -21.12 -11.11
N SER A 660 -22.09 -20.71 -9.97
CA SER A 660 -21.33 -20.45 -8.74
C SER A 660 -20.66 -21.71 -8.16
N TYR A 661 -21.16 -22.91 -8.47
CA TYR A 661 -20.47 -24.13 -8.08
C TYR A 661 -19.29 -24.43 -9.00
N LEU A 662 -19.45 -24.20 -10.31
CA LEU A 662 -18.39 -24.41 -11.31
C LEU A 662 -17.24 -23.40 -11.14
N THR A 663 -17.53 -22.10 -11.10
CA THR A 663 -16.51 -21.05 -10.97
C THR A 663 -15.71 -21.21 -9.66
N LYS A 664 -16.38 -21.59 -8.56
CA LYS A 664 -15.71 -21.92 -7.29
C LYS A 664 -14.64 -23.02 -7.39
N THR A 665 -14.77 -23.96 -8.34
CA THR A 665 -13.78 -25.05 -8.48
C THR A 665 -12.47 -24.62 -9.11
N VAL A 666 -12.45 -23.47 -9.78
CA VAL A 666 -11.32 -22.94 -10.54
C VAL A 666 -10.85 -21.56 -10.06
N ASP A 667 -11.55 -21.00 -9.07
CA ASP A 667 -11.21 -19.78 -8.38
C ASP A 667 -10.17 -20.05 -7.27
N ASP A 668 -9.04 -19.33 -7.36
CA ASP A 668 -7.86 -19.52 -6.50
C ASP A 668 -8.13 -19.12 -5.03
N ASP A 669 -8.93 -18.07 -4.79
CA ASP A 669 -9.33 -17.64 -3.45
C ASP A 669 -10.67 -18.27 -3.00
N ARG A 670 -11.41 -18.84 -3.97
CA ARG A 670 -12.72 -19.49 -3.87
C ARG A 670 -13.85 -18.55 -3.49
N ILE A 671 -13.65 -17.23 -3.52
CA ILE A 671 -14.60 -16.21 -3.10
C ILE A 671 -15.40 -15.71 -4.30
N ILE A 672 -16.70 -16.00 -4.27
CA ILE A 672 -17.63 -15.49 -5.27
C ILE A 672 -18.39 -14.29 -4.72
N GLU A 673 -18.67 -13.32 -5.58
CA GLU A 673 -19.43 -12.12 -5.27
C GLU A 673 -20.81 -12.16 -5.93
N ALA A 674 -21.87 -11.85 -5.18
CA ALA A 674 -23.24 -11.72 -5.66
C ALA A 674 -23.82 -10.34 -5.30
N HIS A 675 -24.36 -9.68 -6.32
CA HIS A 675 -24.97 -8.36 -6.30
C HIS A 675 -26.40 -8.44 -6.84
N PHE A 676 -27.20 -7.45 -6.49
CA PHE A 676 -28.58 -7.30 -6.96
C PHE A 676 -28.78 -5.91 -7.58
N THR A 677 -29.73 -5.77 -8.49
CA THR A 677 -29.98 -4.50 -9.22
C THR A 677 -30.77 -3.50 -8.37
N VAL A 678 -31.71 -3.96 -7.54
CA VAL A 678 -32.57 -3.17 -6.65
C VAL A 678 -32.04 -3.17 -5.22
N SER A 679 -31.62 -4.33 -4.70
CA SER A 679 -31.05 -4.41 -3.35
C SER A 679 -29.61 -3.88 -3.31
N ALA A 680 -29.34 -2.94 -2.40
CA ALA A 680 -27.99 -2.41 -2.19
C ALA A 680 -27.01 -3.41 -1.53
N ALA A 681 -27.49 -4.59 -1.12
CA ALA A 681 -26.70 -5.60 -0.43
C ALA A 681 -25.72 -6.30 -1.39
N THR A 682 -24.45 -6.39 -0.95
CA THR A 682 -23.41 -7.19 -1.61
C THR A 682 -23.09 -8.38 -0.73
N HIS A 683 -23.03 -9.58 -1.33
CA HIS A 683 -22.74 -10.82 -0.62
C HIS A 683 -21.48 -11.46 -1.19
N LYS A 684 -20.49 -11.72 -0.33
CA LYS A 684 -19.26 -12.44 -0.69
C LYS A 684 -19.14 -13.67 0.18
N SER A 685 -18.78 -14.80 -0.41
CA SER A 685 -18.65 -16.05 0.34
C SER A 685 -17.85 -17.09 -0.43
N SER A 686 -17.02 -17.84 0.31
CA SER A 686 -16.36 -19.03 -0.23
C SER A 686 -17.26 -20.27 -0.32
N LYS A 687 -18.52 -20.16 0.12
CA LYS A 687 -19.53 -21.22 0.09
C LYS A 687 -20.69 -20.80 -0.82
N SER A 688 -20.76 -21.40 -2.01
CA SER A 688 -21.85 -21.19 -2.98
C SER A 688 -23.23 -21.48 -2.41
N SER A 689 -23.36 -22.37 -1.42
CA SER A 689 -24.62 -22.63 -0.71
C SER A 689 -25.14 -21.44 0.10
N ILE A 690 -24.24 -20.61 0.66
CA ILE A 690 -24.62 -19.40 1.42
C ILE A 690 -25.14 -18.35 0.44
N LEU A 691 -24.46 -18.15 -0.69
CA LEU A 691 -24.93 -17.20 -1.71
C LEU A 691 -26.26 -17.65 -2.30
N LEU A 692 -26.41 -18.96 -2.56
CA LEU A 692 -27.67 -19.51 -3.04
C LEU A 692 -28.82 -19.24 -2.08
N SER A 693 -28.63 -19.37 -0.76
CA SER A 693 -29.70 -19.07 0.19
C SER A 693 -30.09 -17.60 0.14
N LYS A 694 -29.14 -16.67 -0.07
CA LYS A 694 -29.43 -15.24 -0.26
C LYS A 694 -30.21 -14.96 -1.54
N VAL A 695 -29.88 -15.63 -2.65
CA VAL A 695 -30.66 -15.55 -3.89
C VAL A 695 -32.07 -16.09 -3.68
N GLN A 696 -32.23 -17.20 -2.97
CA GLN A 696 -33.55 -17.78 -2.68
C GLN A 696 -34.40 -16.89 -1.76
N GLU A 697 -33.80 -16.36 -0.69
CA GLU A 697 -34.44 -15.39 0.22
C GLU A 697 -34.92 -14.15 -0.55
N ARG A 698 -34.12 -13.65 -1.49
CA ARG A 698 -34.45 -12.44 -2.26
C ARG A 698 -35.66 -12.62 -3.16
N GLY A 699 -35.87 -13.83 -3.72
CA GLY A 699 -37.02 -14.15 -4.56
C GLY A 699 -38.38 -13.95 -3.90
N LEU A 700 -38.42 -13.92 -2.57
CA LEU A 700 -39.63 -13.68 -1.79
C LEU A 700 -40.02 -12.19 -1.72
N GLN A 701 -39.15 -11.28 -2.18
CA GLN A 701 -39.24 -9.83 -1.96
C GLN A 701 -39.14 -9.00 -3.26
N LEU A 702 -39.43 -9.60 -4.42
CA LEU A 702 -39.37 -8.93 -5.72
C LEU A 702 -40.60 -8.02 -5.91
N ALA A 703 -40.40 -6.71 -5.81
CA ALA A 703 -41.51 -5.74 -5.81
C ALA A 703 -41.23 -4.43 -6.57
N ALA A 704 -40.06 -4.26 -7.17
CA ALA A 704 -39.65 -3.00 -7.81
C ALA A 704 -39.17 -3.22 -9.25
N THR A 705 -39.07 -2.14 -10.03
CA THR A 705 -38.33 -2.08 -11.29
C THR A 705 -36.84 -1.98 -11.02
N SER A 706 -36.01 -2.33 -12.01
CA SER A 706 -34.55 -2.27 -11.89
C SER A 706 -33.93 -1.22 -12.80
N ASN A 707 -32.85 -0.62 -12.28
CA ASN A 707 -31.88 0.15 -13.05
C ASN A 707 -30.47 -0.45 -12.78
N PRO A 708 -30.00 -1.39 -13.62
CA PRO A 708 -28.71 -2.05 -13.42
C PRO A 708 -27.50 -1.11 -13.45
N GLU A 709 -27.58 0.08 -14.05
CA GLU A 709 -26.46 1.03 -14.11
C GLU A 709 -25.88 1.33 -12.72
N THR A 710 -26.74 1.57 -11.72
CA THR A 710 -26.28 1.91 -10.36
C THR A 710 -25.48 0.77 -9.73
N ALA A 711 -25.89 -0.48 -9.98
CA ALA A 711 -25.18 -1.66 -9.49
C ALA A 711 -23.88 -1.89 -10.27
N CYS A 712 -23.91 -1.74 -11.59
CA CYS A 712 -22.75 -1.83 -12.47
C CYS A 712 -21.69 -0.76 -12.16
N ASP A 713 -22.08 0.49 -11.91
CA ASP A 713 -21.19 1.58 -11.50
C ASP A 713 -20.49 1.30 -10.18
N LYS A 714 -21.20 0.64 -9.24
CA LYS A 714 -20.61 0.20 -7.98
C LYS A 714 -19.54 -0.86 -8.22
N ILE A 715 -19.86 -1.88 -9.01
CA ILE A 715 -18.92 -2.96 -9.37
C ILE A 715 -17.70 -2.39 -10.10
N LEU A 716 -17.93 -1.51 -11.10
CA LEU A 716 -16.88 -0.87 -11.89
C LEU A 716 -15.93 -0.09 -11.01
N ARG A 717 -16.46 0.76 -10.13
CA ARG A 717 -15.67 1.58 -9.22
C ARG A 717 -14.84 0.72 -8.27
N GLU A 718 -15.42 -0.34 -7.70
CA GLU A 718 -14.70 -1.26 -6.82
C GLU A 718 -13.56 -1.97 -7.56
N TRP A 719 -13.78 -2.37 -8.81
CA TRP A 719 -12.77 -2.97 -9.67
C TRP A 719 -11.66 -1.98 -10.09
N LYS A 720 -12.01 -0.79 -10.59
CA LYS A 720 -11.05 0.27 -10.94
C LYS A 720 -10.14 0.58 -9.75
N ASN A 721 -10.72 0.75 -8.56
CA ASN A 721 -9.96 0.94 -7.33
C ASN A 721 -9.00 -0.22 -7.02
N LYS A 722 -9.36 -1.49 -7.31
CA LYS A 722 -8.45 -2.64 -7.14
C LYS A 722 -7.27 -2.54 -8.12
N VAL A 723 -7.53 -2.22 -9.38
CA VAL A 723 -6.50 -2.05 -10.43
C VAL A 723 -5.52 -0.92 -10.06
N THR A 724 -6.05 0.26 -9.75
CA THR A 724 -5.28 1.45 -9.37
C THR A 724 -4.36 1.17 -8.19
N ARG A 725 -4.89 0.49 -7.15
CA ARG A 725 -4.10 0.06 -5.98
C ARG A 725 -3.01 -0.94 -6.36
N ASN A 726 -3.29 -1.91 -7.22
CA ASN A 726 -2.27 -2.89 -7.61
C ASN A 726 -1.18 -2.28 -8.50
N LYS A 727 -1.51 -1.33 -9.39
CA LYS A 727 -0.52 -0.56 -10.13
C LYS A 727 0.39 0.22 -9.17
N PHE A 728 -0.19 0.91 -8.19
CA PHE A 728 0.56 1.61 -7.16
C PHE A 728 1.47 0.67 -6.36
N ARG A 729 0.95 -0.47 -5.90
CA ARG A 729 1.70 -1.47 -5.15
C ARG A 729 2.91 -1.99 -5.93
N ASN A 730 2.73 -2.31 -7.22
CA ASN A 730 3.83 -2.71 -8.10
C ASN A 730 4.89 -1.61 -8.18
N LEU A 731 4.48 -0.35 -8.33
CA LEU A 731 5.40 0.79 -8.41
C LEU A 731 6.22 0.97 -7.13
N VAL A 732 5.62 0.80 -5.95
CA VAL A 732 6.30 0.93 -4.66
C VAL A 732 6.98 -0.36 -4.19
N GLY A 733 7.14 -1.35 -5.07
CA GLY A 733 7.84 -2.62 -4.77
C GLY A 733 7.11 -3.51 -3.76
N LEU A 734 5.80 -3.31 -3.55
CA LEU A 734 4.95 -4.24 -2.82
C LEU A 734 4.61 -5.42 -3.74
N SER A 735 4.87 -6.64 -3.27
CA SER A 735 4.69 -7.95 -3.91
C SER A 735 3.71 -8.01 -5.09
N LYS A 736 4.11 -8.71 -6.17
CA LYS A 736 3.29 -9.05 -7.35
C LYS A 736 2.16 -10.04 -6.97
N PRO A 737 0.89 -9.64 -7.06
CA PRO A 737 -0.09 -10.48 -7.70
C PRO A 737 -0.25 -10.01 -9.14
N SER A 738 -0.22 -10.95 -10.08
CA SER A 738 -0.88 -10.75 -11.37
C SER A 738 -2.32 -10.37 -11.05
N MET A 739 -2.81 -9.22 -11.53
CA MET A 739 -4.22 -8.88 -11.38
C MET A 739 -5.05 -9.99 -12.02
N PRO A 740 -5.95 -10.66 -11.26
CA PRO A 740 -6.88 -11.62 -11.84
C PRO A 740 -7.71 -10.94 -12.92
N GLY A 741 -7.99 -11.66 -14.02
CA GLY A 741 -9.03 -11.21 -14.96
C GLY A 741 -10.39 -11.21 -14.26
N VAL A 742 -11.36 -10.46 -14.76
CA VAL A 742 -12.70 -10.39 -14.16
C VAL A 742 -13.75 -10.88 -15.13
N THR A 743 -14.71 -11.67 -14.64
CA THR A 743 -15.91 -12.01 -15.41
C THR A 743 -17.16 -11.59 -14.64
N LEU A 744 -17.95 -10.70 -15.23
CA LEU A 744 -19.22 -10.21 -14.70
C LEU A 744 -20.38 -10.95 -15.38
N TYR A 745 -21.06 -11.82 -14.64
CA TYR A 745 -22.26 -12.52 -15.10
C TYR A 745 -23.51 -11.74 -14.69
N ILE A 746 -24.29 -11.28 -15.67
CA ILE A 746 -25.53 -10.51 -15.45
C ILE A 746 -26.73 -11.40 -15.77
N LEU A 747 -27.48 -11.81 -14.74
CA LEU A 747 -28.68 -12.65 -14.86
C LEU A 747 -29.91 -11.75 -14.93
N THR A 748 -30.56 -11.65 -16.10
CA THR A 748 -31.62 -10.67 -16.35
C THR A 748 -32.57 -11.10 -17.47
N ASP A 749 -33.77 -10.55 -17.52
CA ASP A 749 -34.69 -10.64 -18.65
C ASP A 749 -34.55 -9.47 -19.64
N GLY A 750 -33.70 -8.49 -19.32
CA GLY A 750 -33.50 -7.25 -20.09
C GLY A 750 -34.64 -6.22 -19.95
N VAL A 751 -35.62 -6.46 -19.07
CA VAL A 751 -36.79 -5.60 -18.87
C VAL A 751 -36.54 -4.60 -17.74
N TRP A 752 -35.70 -3.62 -18.03
CA TRP A 752 -35.36 -2.52 -17.11
C TRP A 752 -36.22 -1.28 -17.36
N GLU A 753 -36.11 -0.29 -16.49
CA GLU A 753 -36.68 1.05 -16.66
C GLU A 753 -36.27 1.68 -18.01
N ASP A 754 -37.13 2.54 -18.57
CA ASP A 754 -36.94 3.06 -19.93
C ASP A 754 -35.70 3.97 -20.07
N GLN A 755 -35.33 4.65 -18.98
CA GLN A 755 -34.12 5.47 -18.87
C GLN A 755 -32.82 4.67 -18.65
N SER A 756 -32.90 3.35 -18.44
CA SER A 756 -31.74 2.51 -18.12
C SER A 756 -31.07 1.97 -19.38
N ASP A 757 -29.76 2.22 -19.50
CA ASP A 757 -28.88 1.84 -20.59
C ASP A 757 -27.45 1.53 -20.08
N LEU A 758 -26.98 0.30 -20.30
CA LEU A 758 -25.63 -0.11 -19.91
C LEU A 758 -24.55 0.24 -20.95
N SER A 759 -24.89 0.91 -22.06
CA SER A 759 -23.95 1.30 -23.11
C SER A 759 -22.84 2.22 -22.59
N SER A 760 -23.17 3.16 -21.71
CA SER A 760 -22.21 4.08 -21.07
C SER A 760 -21.23 3.31 -20.18
N PHE A 761 -21.75 2.42 -19.34
CA PHE A 761 -20.97 1.53 -18.47
C PHE A 761 -19.97 0.69 -19.27
N ILE A 762 -20.39 0.04 -20.37
CA ILE A 762 -19.50 -0.79 -21.19
C ILE A 762 -18.42 0.08 -21.87
N ARG A 763 -18.79 1.26 -22.38
CA ARG A 763 -17.82 2.23 -22.94
C ARG A 763 -16.79 2.67 -21.90
N ASP A 764 -17.22 2.88 -20.65
CA ASP A 764 -16.34 3.27 -19.54
C ASP A 764 -15.41 2.17 -19.07
N VAL A 765 -15.82 0.90 -19.22
CA VAL A 765 -14.96 -0.26 -19.03
C VAL A 765 -13.87 -0.30 -20.10
N VAL A 766 -14.26 -0.25 -21.39
CA VAL A 766 -13.32 -0.34 -22.52
C VAL A 766 -12.31 0.81 -22.49
N ARG A 767 -12.76 2.03 -22.22
CA ARG A 767 -11.90 3.21 -22.10
C ARG A 767 -10.85 3.03 -21.01
N PHE A 768 -11.26 2.54 -19.83
CA PHE A 768 -10.33 2.29 -18.73
C PHE A 768 -9.34 1.16 -19.05
N MET A 769 -9.79 0.10 -19.75
CA MET A 769 -8.89 -0.95 -20.22
C MET A 769 -7.85 -0.43 -21.22
N ASP A 770 -8.22 0.52 -22.09
CA ASP A 770 -7.30 1.18 -23.01
C ASP A 770 -6.32 2.12 -22.30
N GLU A 771 -6.80 2.95 -21.36
CA GLU A 771 -5.98 3.87 -20.56
C GLU A 771 -4.90 3.15 -19.73
N TYR A 772 -5.17 1.92 -19.29
CA TYR A 772 -4.27 1.11 -18.46
C TYR A 772 -3.54 0.00 -19.23
N ASP A 773 -3.59 0.01 -20.56
CA ASP A 773 -2.95 -0.98 -21.45
C ASP A 773 -3.24 -2.44 -21.04
N MET A 774 -4.50 -2.73 -20.76
CA MET A 774 -4.90 -4.05 -20.26
C MET A 774 -5.00 -5.09 -21.38
N PRO A 775 -4.82 -6.39 -21.09
CA PRO A 775 -5.08 -7.46 -22.05
C PRO A 775 -6.52 -7.43 -22.60
N ARG A 776 -6.71 -7.81 -23.87
CA ARG A 776 -7.99 -7.69 -24.61
C ARG A 776 -9.21 -8.23 -23.86
N LYS A 777 -9.11 -9.41 -23.24
CA LYS A 777 -10.20 -10.08 -22.50
C LYS A 777 -9.94 -10.07 -20.97
N HIS A 778 -9.24 -9.06 -20.46
CA HIS A 778 -9.01 -8.91 -19.02
C HIS A 778 -10.31 -8.73 -18.24
N ILE A 779 -11.32 -8.08 -18.84
CA ILE A 779 -12.71 -8.10 -18.39
C ILE A 779 -13.57 -8.81 -19.43
N GLY A 780 -14.49 -9.65 -18.98
CA GLY A 780 -15.60 -10.18 -19.77
C GLY A 780 -16.95 -9.92 -19.08
N ILE A 781 -17.97 -9.55 -19.84
CA ILE A 781 -19.34 -9.32 -19.39
C ILE A 781 -20.25 -10.33 -20.08
N GLN A 782 -20.86 -11.24 -19.32
CA GLN A 782 -21.81 -12.22 -19.86
C GLN A 782 -23.24 -11.83 -19.45
N PHE A 783 -24.09 -11.49 -20.41
CA PHE A 783 -25.52 -11.43 -20.21
C PHE A 783 -26.15 -12.82 -20.33
N ILE A 784 -26.85 -13.24 -19.28
CA ILE A 784 -27.60 -14.50 -19.23
C ILE A 784 -29.10 -14.15 -19.22
N ARG A 785 -29.74 -14.36 -20.38
CA ARG A 785 -31.11 -13.93 -20.62
C ARG A 785 -32.15 -14.91 -20.10
N PHE A 786 -33.11 -14.41 -19.32
CA PHE A 786 -34.30 -15.15 -18.88
C PHE A 786 -35.54 -14.68 -19.63
N GLY A 787 -36.47 -15.60 -19.91
CA GLY A 787 -37.70 -15.30 -20.64
C GLY A 787 -37.48 -14.97 -22.13
N ASN A 788 -38.57 -14.54 -22.78
CA ASN A 788 -38.64 -14.31 -24.23
C ASN A 788 -39.13 -12.90 -24.58
N SER A 789 -38.94 -11.93 -23.68
CA SER A 789 -39.28 -10.52 -23.95
C SER A 789 -38.54 -10.04 -25.20
N THR A 790 -39.28 -9.59 -26.22
CA THR A 790 -38.70 -9.04 -27.45
C THR A 790 -37.89 -7.77 -27.16
N ARG A 791 -38.43 -6.91 -26.28
CA ARG A 791 -37.75 -5.69 -25.82
C ARG A 791 -36.44 -6.01 -25.10
N GLY A 792 -36.47 -6.96 -24.17
CA GLY A 792 -35.29 -7.38 -23.42
C GLY A 792 -34.24 -8.03 -24.33
N ALA A 793 -34.67 -8.90 -25.25
CA ALA A 793 -33.79 -9.55 -26.22
C ALA A 793 -33.05 -8.54 -27.11
N GLU A 794 -33.78 -7.57 -27.67
CA GLU A 794 -33.18 -6.55 -28.54
C GLU A 794 -32.21 -5.66 -27.77
N ARG A 795 -32.57 -5.26 -26.53
CA ARG A 795 -31.68 -4.47 -25.68
C ARG A 795 -30.35 -5.18 -25.43
N LEU A 796 -30.39 -6.45 -25.06
CA LEU A 796 -29.16 -7.22 -24.80
C LEU A 796 -28.35 -7.42 -26.09
N ARG A 797 -29.00 -7.68 -27.24
CA ARG A 797 -28.34 -7.79 -28.55
C ARG A 797 -27.57 -6.52 -28.94
N VAL A 798 -28.14 -5.34 -28.64
CA VAL A 798 -27.47 -4.06 -28.90
C VAL A 798 -26.24 -3.87 -28.01
N LEU A 799 -26.28 -4.31 -26.75
CA LEU A 799 -25.13 -4.24 -25.84
C LEU A 799 -24.00 -5.19 -26.25
N ASP A 800 -24.35 -6.31 -26.89
CA ASP A 800 -23.44 -7.33 -27.41
C ASP A 800 -22.62 -6.81 -28.60
N SER A 801 -23.32 -6.54 -29.72
CA SER A 801 -22.68 -6.27 -31.03
C SER A 801 -22.99 -4.89 -31.59
N GLY A 802 -23.90 -4.13 -30.95
CA GLY A 802 -24.41 -2.85 -31.45
C GLY A 802 -23.61 -1.60 -31.03
N LEU A 803 -22.60 -1.74 -30.16
CA LEU A 803 -21.91 -0.58 -29.56
C LEU A 803 -20.72 -0.04 -30.36
N GLY A 804 -20.22 -0.79 -31.36
CA GLY A 804 -19.09 -0.38 -32.21
C GLY A 804 -17.79 -0.15 -31.44
N LEU A 805 -17.53 -0.97 -30.43
CA LEU A 805 -16.37 -0.83 -29.53
C LEU A 805 -15.11 -1.44 -30.16
N ARG A 806 -13.94 -0.89 -29.82
CA ARG A 806 -12.64 -1.45 -30.25
C ARG A 806 -12.33 -2.79 -29.60
N ARG A 807 -12.89 -3.03 -28.41
CA ARG A 807 -12.74 -4.28 -27.66
C ARG A 807 -14.11 -4.90 -27.53
N ASP A 808 -14.21 -6.13 -28.01
CA ASP A 808 -15.35 -6.98 -27.75
C ASP A 808 -15.15 -7.73 -26.43
N ILE A 809 -15.94 -7.34 -25.44
CA ILE A 809 -15.89 -7.84 -24.06
C ILE A 809 -17.25 -8.33 -23.57
N VAL A 810 -18.29 -8.31 -24.42
CA VAL A 810 -19.68 -8.60 -24.05
C VAL A 810 -20.13 -9.82 -24.83
N ASP A 811 -20.80 -10.76 -24.15
CA ASP A 811 -21.48 -11.87 -24.81
C ASP A 811 -22.88 -12.06 -24.22
N THR A 812 -23.86 -12.46 -25.05
CA THR A 812 -25.26 -12.64 -24.66
C THR A 812 -25.77 -14.04 -25.00
N ILE A 813 -26.31 -14.74 -24.00
CA ILE A 813 -26.82 -16.10 -24.19
C ILE A 813 -28.10 -16.36 -23.39
N PRO A 814 -29.07 -17.15 -23.91
CA PRO A 814 -30.20 -17.61 -23.11
C PRO A 814 -29.78 -18.47 -21.91
N SER A 815 -30.53 -18.39 -20.82
CA SER A 815 -30.37 -19.21 -19.59
C SER A 815 -30.46 -20.72 -19.81
N THR A 816 -30.99 -21.16 -20.95
CA THR A 816 -31.04 -22.57 -21.38
C THR A 816 -29.86 -22.99 -22.26
N GLY A 817 -28.94 -22.05 -22.56
CA GLY A 817 -27.81 -22.27 -23.44
C GLY A 817 -26.72 -23.17 -22.87
N ASN A 818 -25.71 -23.47 -23.71
CA ASN A 818 -24.55 -24.26 -23.34
C ASN A 818 -23.77 -23.61 -22.20
N VAL A 819 -23.57 -24.34 -21.09
CA VAL A 819 -22.88 -23.84 -19.89
C VAL A 819 -21.43 -23.45 -20.19
N PHE A 820 -20.73 -24.15 -21.09
CA PHE A 820 -19.38 -23.75 -21.46
C PHE A 820 -19.36 -22.40 -22.17
N LYS A 821 -20.33 -22.14 -23.03
CA LYS A 821 -20.45 -20.83 -23.70
C LYS A 821 -20.75 -19.72 -22.70
N ILE A 822 -21.64 -19.94 -21.72
CA ILE A 822 -21.91 -18.98 -20.63
C ILE A 822 -20.63 -18.60 -19.86
N LEU A 823 -19.69 -19.53 -19.70
CA LEU A 823 -18.47 -19.28 -18.94
C LEU A 823 -17.36 -18.66 -19.82
N LEU A 824 -17.30 -19.03 -21.09
CA LEU A 824 -16.16 -18.79 -21.98
C LEU A 824 -16.41 -17.74 -23.06
N GLY A 825 -17.64 -17.51 -23.50
CA GLY A 825 -17.99 -16.55 -24.55
C GLY A 825 -17.31 -15.18 -24.41
N PRO A 826 -17.38 -14.51 -23.25
CA PRO A 826 -16.81 -13.17 -23.11
C PRO A 826 -15.29 -13.16 -22.89
N VAL A 827 -14.61 -14.31 -22.87
CA VAL A 827 -13.17 -14.42 -22.52
C VAL A 827 -12.34 -15.31 -23.43
N ASP A 828 -12.96 -16.18 -24.23
CA ASP A 828 -12.32 -17.15 -25.10
C ASP A 828 -12.88 -17.03 -26.54
N PRO A 829 -12.04 -16.59 -27.50
CA PRO A 829 -12.37 -16.51 -28.93
C PRO A 829 -13.07 -17.73 -29.53
N THR A 830 -12.79 -18.93 -29.01
CA THR A 830 -13.36 -20.16 -29.57
C THR A 830 -14.85 -20.34 -29.26
N PHE A 831 -15.37 -19.64 -28.26
CA PHE A 831 -16.77 -19.67 -27.85
C PHE A 831 -17.51 -18.36 -28.18
N ASP A 832 -16.82 -17.42 -28.83
CA ASP A 832 -17.30 -16.12 -29.25
C ASP A 832 -18.02 -16.25 -30.62
N ASP A 833 -19.28 -15.84 -30.71
CA ASP A 833 -20.08 -15.98 -31.94
C ASP A 833 -19.64 -14.99 -33.03
N ASP A 834 -18.99 -13.89 -32.66
CA ASP A 834 -18.72 -12.76 -33.54
C ASP A 834 -17.37 -12.87 -34.29
N GLU A 835 -16.42 -13.70 -33.82
CA GLU A 835 -15.10 -13.85 -34.45
C GLU A 835 -15.10 -14.74 -35.72
N CYS A 836 -16.22 -15.39 -36.07
CA CYS A 836 -16.30 -16.20 -37.30
C CYS A 836 -16.39 -15.40 -38.61
N THR A 837 -16.40 -14.06 -38.61
CA THR A 837 -16.65 -13.26 -39.83
C THR A 837 -15.60 -12.23 -40.23
N CYS A 838 -14.43 -12.15 -39.59
CA CYS A 838 -13.38 -11.18 -39.96
C CYS A 838 -12.02 -11.83 -40.28
N GLY A 839 -12.03 -12.76 -41.23
CA GLY A 839 -10.84 -13.15 -42.01
C GLY A 839 -10.79 -12.40 -43.34
N GLY A 840 -10.55 -11.08 -43.30
CA GLY A 840 -10.43 -10.23 -44.48
C GLY A 840 -9.21 -9.32 -44.39
N GLU A 841 -8.11 -9.78 -45.00
CA GLU A 841 -6.96 -9.02 -45.49
C GLU A 841 -6.45 -7.82 -44.66
N ALA A 842 -5.45 -8.07 -43.82
CA ALA A 842 -4.41 -7.08 -43.56
C ALA A 842 -3.28 -7.31 -44.57
N ASN A 843 -3.29 -6.56 -45.68
CA ASN A 843 -2.13 -6.35 -46.53
C ASN A 843 -1.77 -4.85 -46.49
N ILE A 844 -0.53 -4.63 -46.04
CA ILE A 844 0.28 -3.39 -45.99
C ILE A 844 0.00 -2.46 -44.81
#